data_AF-A0AAW4YG08-F1
#
_entry.id   AF-A0AAW4YG08-F1
#
_cell.length_a   1.000
_cell.length_b   1.000
_cell.length_c   1.000
_cell.angle_alpha   90.00
_cell.angle_beta   90.00
_cell.angle_gamma   90.00
#
_symmetry.space_group_name_H-M   'P 1'
#
loop_
_entity.id
_entity.type
_entity.pdbx_description
1 polymer ?
#
loop_
_entity_poly.entity_id
_entity_poly.type
_entity_poly.pdbx_seq_one_letter_code
_entity_poly.pdbx_strand_id
1 'polypeptide(L)'
;MKHFSNQSNGSHVGRMNYGGAKFCRFALFPLMLLMLLLLPAGMVAQTEYDNTVTFTALEGNPEGYDNESYANLFDGKKEDGKFSKWCCEFSGSAYVIFEASKAGIPVGYTITTGNDNANSGCGGRNPKSWKLYGNNTGSDDAWELIDEVNKDKVLQDKNYTSYNFDCKCSTSYQYFKWEISAICRGSLLQVGEFELKLNTCSHKNADGSSALGEAIKTVEATCIEHGYTTHECSICHSIVKKVDKDDELNKHTLTRHAQEDATCIETGKKEYWQCSVCNKLFSDDNATTEITDAASLEIPAKGHQYNSEGICTGCGATEFRYPLFNNLDGITDVTITDNDYHPWQKLDLKADGMDNLGFTIPEDSKGLMSGNYHKPGSSSETVIRFNVSKPILLTSQILVSSEENKTLFDFYVDNNKELSISGKKQTEYKVLLSVGEHSLRLVYKKGNRSDANADRAFLYNLKTSVTIDDYVADYESSNNTLTFKKVTSNNIESLDLNHAVIVNKPTVGDMCRLLGINSTAIKSVVFDKSFKTYAPTSLKGFFAWLTNLETIKDLKYLNTEQVTDMSNMFYGCSALTSLDLSNFNTAKVRDMSYMFYRCSALSSLDLSNFNTAIVTNMSYMFSDCSTLSSLDLSNFNTAIVTNMSYMFNGCSALSSLDLSNFNTAIVTNMSYMFFNCANLSSLDLSNFNTAIVSDMSLMFGGCSVLSSLDLSNFYTKEVRDMSYMFSRCSALTTIYASDKFVTSKVQSGISMFSACKNLKGTILNYKDSKTDHTYANCGTNGYFTPVFEYAEFNEGTGTLTFRRGLSKSKVAYALNVEASDPGWLTHKDEIKEVVFDASFADARPTSCYKWFWYCTNLATIEGIENLNTENVTNMGVMFCGCQKLSSLDLTNFNTGNVTNMFGMFGYCYGLTSLDLTSFNTAIVENMAEMFTGCSALTTIYASDKFVTDKVTYGLSMFVNCYKLIGAIEYNKRKSNKNYANFETGYFSKLVGKNGDEKIGAAGEPLATDNLVLDDNKDFVAYEPFAAKAASYNRTMKEGTTWATLCLPFEVSLDGQNFRAFKLLSADEGTETVELEEIEGSIEAGTPVIIKMKDGATELKFTEADKEIAKDVQTAETADANYKLQGIYTKKEFSKDTDNNCYIVKGDKLMNPAKLLGTSTKSVGSKPFRAYMVDNSSAPAAGARMFSISVGGSTTAIEQLETTADSKAEYYDLQGRRLQNLQKGVNIVKRGGKTMKVIIK
;
A
#
# COMPACT_ATOMS: atom_id res chain seq x y z
N MET A 1 6.40 -0.21 65.15
CA MET A 1 7.48 -1.10 65.66
C MET A 1 8.22 -1.67 64.45
N LYS A 2 9.57 -1.72 64.51
CA LYS A 2 10.51 -2.48 63.65
C LYS A 2 10.54 -2.27 62.12
N HIS A 3 11.62 -1.58 61.72
CA HIS A 3 12.62 -1.94 60.69
C HIS A 3 12.36 -1.88 59.15
N PHE A 4 13.13 -0.95 58.56
CA PHE A 4 13.81 -0.96 57.25
C PHE A 4 14.29 -2.31 56.69
N SER A 5 14.28 -2.42 55.34
CA SER A 5 15.38 -2.86 54.42
C SER A 5 14.80 -3.22 53.04
N ASN A 6 15.49 -3.16 51.89
CA ASN A 6 16.57 -2.28 51.41
C ASN A 6 16.57 -2.30 49.85
N GLN A 7 17.12 -1.27 49.20
CA GLN A 7 17.64 -1.18 47.81
C GLN A 7 17.22 -2.18 46.70
N SER A 8 16.83 -1.68 45.52
CA SER A 8 17.42 -2.13 44.22
C SER A 8 17.16 -1.15 43.05
N ASN A 9 17.93 -1.34 41.97
CA ASN A 9 18.15 -0.38 40.88
C ASN A 9 17.00 -0.21 39.88
N GLY A 10 16.99 0.97 39.26
CA GLY A 10 15.99 1.40 38.29
C GLY A 10 15.98 0.66 36.94
N SER A 11 14.81 0.74 36.33
CA SER A 11 14.61 0.78 34.87
C SER A 11 13.39 1.67 34.57
N HIS A 12 13.46 2.47 33.52
CA HIS A 12 12.38 3.37 33.10
C HIS A 12 12.26 3.39 31.58
N VAL A 13 11.19 2.76 31.05
CA VAL A 13 10.33 3.27 29.97
C VAL A 13 8.96 2.60 30.14
N GLY A 14 7.84 3.31 29.99
CA GLY A 14 6.54 2.66 29.70
C GLY A 14 5.28 3.20 30.39
N ARG A 15 4.77 4.33 29.89
CA ARG A 15 3.40 4.91 30.00
C ARG A 15 2.23 4.01 30.48
N MET A 16 1.28 4.62 31.21
CA MET A 16 -0.18 4.68 30.92
C MET A 16 -0.87 5.62 31.94
N ASN A 17 -1.61 6.67 31.58
CA ASN A 17 -2.97 6.77 30.98
C ASN A 17 -4.12 6.21 31.84
N TYR A 18 -4.98 7.10 32.36
CA TYR A 18 -6.43 6.99 32.61
C TYR A 18 -6.99 8.42 32.79
N GLY A 19 -8.22 8.80 32.46
CA GLY A 19 -9.34 8.07 31.84
C GLY A 19 -10.70 8.42 32.49
N GLY A 20 -11.64 9.01 31.73
CA GLY A 20 -13.05 9.25 32.13
C GLY A 20 -13.33 10.57 32.90
N ALA A 21 -14.57 11.08 33.03
CA ALA A 21 -15.81 10.84 32.28
C ALA A 21 -16.92 11.91 32.56
N LYS A 22 -17.55 12.43 31.49
CA LYS A 22 -19.01 12.72 31.23
C LYS A 22 -19.97 13.45 32.22
N PHE A 23 -21.03 14.02 31.60
CA PHE A 23 -22.29 14.68 32.06
C PHE A 23 -22.24 16.23 32.14
N CYS A 24 -22.79 17.04 31.21
CA CYS A 24 -24.18 17.27 30.71
C CYS A 24 -25.09 18.06 31.68
N ARG A 25 -25.36 19.36 31.39
CA ARG A 25 -26.60 19.95 30.78
C ARG A 25 -27.79 20.07 31.77
N PHE A 26 -28.67 21.09 31.77
CA PHE A 26 -28.96 22.27 30.92
C PHE A 26 -29.26 23.49 31.83
N ALA A 27 -29.02 24.74 31.41
CA ALA A 27 -30.01 25.69 30.86
C ALA A 27 -29.36 27.11 30.82
N LEU A 28 -29.80 28.17 30.11
CA LEU A 28 -30.84 28.38 29.07
C LEU A 28 -30.47 29.65 28.23
N PHE A 29 -31.26 29.96 27.21
CA PHE A 29 -31.32 31.25 26.45
C PHE A 29 -32.76 31.82 26.59
N PRO A 30 -33.12 33.04 26.12
CA PRO A 30 -32.32 34.19 25.65
C PRO A 30 -32.70 35.52 26.37
N LEU A 31 -31.93 36.61 26.16
CA LEU A 31 -32.48 37.99 26.12
C LEU A 31 -31.43 39.01 25.63
N MET A 32 -31.60 39.47 24.39
CA MET A 32 -31.09 40.80 23.98
C MET A 32 -32.07 41.88 24.48
N LEU A 33 -31.55 43.12 24.60
CA LEU A 33 -32.34 44.36 24.57
C LEU A 33 -33.11 44.80 25.85
N LEU A 34 -32.48 44.80 27.04
CA LEU A 34 -32.84 45.77 28.08
C LEU A 34 -31.74 46.01 29.14
N MET A 35 -30.72 46.81 28.83
CA MET A 35 -29.90 47.54 29.85
C MET A 35 -29.04 48.68 29.26
N LEU A 36 -29.61 49.43 28.31
CA LEU A 36 -29.36 50.87 28.29
C LEU A 36 -30.15 51.48 29.47
N LEU A 37 -29.59 52.49 30.13
CA LEU A 37 -30.10 53.15 31.35
C LEU A 37 -29.84 52.36 32.65
N LEU A 38 -28.64 52.53 33.25
CA LEU A 38 -28.46 53.30 34.50
C LEU A 38 -26.97 53.38 34.91
N LEU A 39 -26.49 54.61 35.01
CA LEU A 39 -25.14 55.08 35.38
C LEU A 39 -24.76 54.73 36.84
N PRO A 40 -23.46 54.67 37.23
CA PRO A 40 -22.59 55.87 37.29
C PRO A 40 -21.21 55.75 36.63
N ALA A 41 -20.75 56.89 36.11
CA ALA A 41 -19.41 57.06 35.57
C ALA A 41 -18.36 57.19 36.69
N GLY A 42 -17.31 56.36 36.64
CA GLY A 42 -16.03 56.64 37.26
C GLY A 42 -15.04 57.01 36.15
N MET A 43 -14.76 58.30 35.98
CA MET A 43 -13.76 58.76 35.02
C MET A 43 -12.36 58.37 35.52
N VAL A 44 -11.70 57.45 34.81
CA VAL A 44 -10.23 57.34 34.86
C VAL A 44 -9.72 58.11 33.64
N ALA A 45 -8.97 59.18 33.89
CA ALA A 45 -8.45 60.02 32.82
C ALA A 45 -7.46 59.23 31.96
N GLN A 46 -7.70 59.17 30.65
CA GLN A 46 -6.65 58.87 29.70
C GLN A 46 -5.69 60.06 29.67
N THR A 47 -4.42 59.84 29.99
CA THR A 47 -3.35 60.76 29.64
C THR A 47 -3.16 60.71 28.12
N GLU A 48 -3.50 61.79 27.42
CA GLU A 48 -3.14 61.95 26.01
C GLU A 48 -1.63 62.14 25.90
N TYR A 49 -0.99 61.38 25.00
CA TYR A 49 0.43 61.44 24.66
C TYR A 49 0.60 61.56 23.13
N ASP A 50 1.73 62.12 22.69
CA ASP A 50 1.97 62.44 21.27
C ASP A 50 2.37 61.18 20.47
N ASN A 51 1.38 60.53 19.87
CA ASN A 51 1.56 59.37 19.00
C ASN A 51 2.30 59.68 17.67
N THR A 52 2.74 60.92 17.44
CA THR A 52 3.57 61.28 16.26
C THR A 52 5.06 61.26 16.55
N VAL A 53 5.48 60.99 17.79
CA VAL A 53 6.89 60.78 18.13
C VAL A 53 7.34 59.40 17.63
N THR A 54 8.46 59.37 16.94
CA THR A 54 9.14 58.17 16.43
C THR A 54 10.47 58.02 17.15
N PHE A 55 10.93 56.79 17.35
CA PHE A 55 12.17 56.50 18.06
C PHE A 55 13.19 55.86 17.13
N THR A 56 14.46 56.25 17.27
CA THR A 56 15.58 55.69 16.49
C THR A 56 16.62 55.15 17.45
N ALA A 57 16.97 53.87 17.34
CA ALA A 57 18.08 53.30 18.11
C ALA A 57 19.41 53.92 17.64
N LEU A 58 20.22 54.40 18.59
CA LEU A 58 21.54 54.97 18.35
C LEU A 58 22.65 53.96 18.65
N GLU A 59 22.53 53.23 19.76
CA GLU A 59 23.52 52.26 20.23
C GLU A 59 22.82 51.18 21.06
N GLY A 60 23.35 49.96 21.10
CA GLY A 60 22.88 48.93 22.00
C GLY A 60 23.87 47.76 22.14
N ASN A 61 23.72 47.01 23.22
CA ASN A 61 24.61 45.89 23.55
C ASN A 61 23.83 44.85 24.38
N PRO A 62 23.82 43.56 24.02
CA PRO A 62 24.41 42.96 22.81
C PRO A 62 23.64 43.31 21.54
N GLU A 63 24.30 43.33 20.39
CA GLU A 63 23.72 43.75 19.11
C GLU A 63 22.46 42.97 18.74
N GLY A 64 22.57 41.63 18.69
CA GLY A 64 21.50 40.69 18.34
C GLY A 64 22.06 39.46 17.63
N TYR A 65 21.24 38.43 17.44
CA TYR A 65 21.48 37.41 16.42
C TYR A 65 20.88 37.88 15.07
N ASP A 66 21.38 37.33 13.95
CA ASP A 66 20.83 37.40 12.59
C ASP A 66 19.58 38.28 12.37
N ASN A 67 19.75 39.57 12.01
CA ASN A 67 18.66 40.53 11.73
C ASN A 67 17.62 40.76 12.86
N GLU A 68 17.84 40.22 14.06
CA GLU A 68 17.03 40.34 15.28
C GLU A 68 17.75 41.22 16.32
N SER A 69 18.07 42.45 15.91
CA SER A 69 18.91 43.41 16.64
C SER A 69 18.13 44.33 17.58
N TYR A 70 18.81 45.13 18.41
CA TYR A 70 18.14 46.14 19.23
C TYR A 70 17.41 47.23 18.41
N ALA A 71 17.77 47.42 17.13
CA ALA A 71 17.08 48.35 16.24
C ALA A 71 15.64 47.90 15.92
N ASN A 72 15.37 46.60 16.03
CA ASN A 72 14.05 46.01 15.81
C ASN A 72 13.01 46.41 16.88
N LEU A 73 13.46 46.92 18.04
CA LEU A 73 12.57 47.38 19.11
C LEU A 73 11.66 48.56 18.73
N PHE A 74 11.96 49.27 17.65
CA PHE A 74 11.31 50.52 17.25
C PHE A 74 10.82 50.51 15.79
N ASP A 75 10.73 49.33 15.15
CA ASP A 75 10.36 49.20 13.74
C ASP A 75 8.84 49.01 13.51
N GLY A 76 8.05 49.01 14.58
CA GLY A 76 6.59 48.89 14.58
C GLY A 76 6.06 47.49 14.24
N LYS A 77 6.92 46.47 14.10
CA LYS A 77 6.53 45.11 13.72
C LYS A 77 6.24 44.27 14.96
N LYS A 78 5.06 44.49 15.55
CA LYS A 78 4.62 43.80 16.78
C LYS A 78 3.43 42.83 16.64
N GLU A 79 2.98 42.56 15.41
CA GLU A 79 1.82 41.70 15.12
C GLU A 79 2.22 40.37 14.47
N ASP A 80 1.44 39.29 14.70
CA ASP A 80 1.72 37.96 14.12
C ASP A 80 1.65 38.00 12.58
N GLY A 81 2.65 37.41 11.91
CA GLY A 81 2.85 37.53 10.46
C GLY A 81 3.53 38.83 9.98
N LYS A 82 3.68 39.85 10.84
CA LYS A 82 4.50 41.05 10.59
C LYS A 82 5.23 41.45 11.88
N PHE A 83 6.08 40.55 12.35
CA PHE A 83 6.80 40.65 13.62
C PHE A 83 8.31 40.83 13.42
N SER A 84 8.95 41.60 14.29
CA SER A 84 10.40 41.63 14.48
C SER A 84 10.72 41.59 15.98
N LYS A 85 11.97 41.32 16.35
CA LYS A 85 12.40 41.22 17.75
C LYS A 85 13.88 41.51 17.90
N TRP A 86 14.27 41.95 19.09
CA TRP A 86 15.64 41.85 19.58
C TRP A 86 15.81 40.51 20.28
N CYS A 87 16.72 39.65 19.79
CA CYS A 87 17.08 38.41 20.46
C CYS A 87 18.61 38.28 20.58
N CYS A 88 19.12 38.09 21.80
CA CYS A 88 20.57 38.03 22.06
C CYS A 88 20.91 37.16 23.27
N GLU A 89 22.18 36.79 23.43
CA GLU A 89 22.67 36.13 24.65
C GLU A 89 22.74 37.13 25.82
N PHE A 90 22.05 36.85 26.91
CA PHE A 90 21.99 37.73 28.08
C PHE A 90 23.09 37.38 29.09
N SER A 91 24.24 38.04 28.98
CA SER A 91 25.40 37.84 29.86
C SER A 91 25.41 38.73 31.12
N GLY A 92 24.23 39.04 31.68
CA GLY A 92 24.08 39.76 32.96
C GLY A 92 23.63 41.22 32.84
N SER A 93 23.80 41.85 31.68
CA SER A 93 23.18 43.13 31.34
C SER A 93 22.94 43.23 29.83
N ALA A 94 21.97 44.05 29.44
CA ALA A 94 21.76 44.50 28.06
C ALA A 94 21.20 45.93 28.08
N TYR A 95 21.52 46.77 27.10
CA TYR A 95 20.93 48.11 26.99
C TYR A 95 20.73 48.54 25.55
N VAL A 96 19.85 49.53 25.36
CA VAL A 96 19.68 50.30 24.13
C VAL A 96 19.58 51.80 24.46
N ILE A 97 20.29 52.61 23.70
CA ILE A 97 20.22 54.07 23.69
C ILE A 97 19.46 54.47 22.42
N PHE A 98 18.48 55.35 22.55
CA PHE A 98 17.60 55.75 21.45
C PHE A 98 17.20 57.22 21.54
N GLU A 99 17.00 57.86 20.39
CA GLU A 99 16.53 59.23 20.26
C GLU A 99 15.04 59.27 19.93
N ALA A 100 14.31 60.19 20.54
CA ALA A 100 12.96 60.57 20.17
C ALA A 100 12.98 61.71 19.15
N SER A 101 12.15 61.63 18.10
CA SER A 101 12.09 62.67 17.05
C SER A 101 11.62 64.06 17.54
N LYS A 102 11.14 64.15 18.79
CA LYS A 102 10.87 65.38 19.52
C LYS A 102 11.17 65.15 21.00
N ALA A 103 11.72 66.16 21.67
CA ALA A 103 11.79 66.16 23.12
C ALA A 103 10.38 66.16 23.74
N GLY A 104 10.16 65.32 24.77
CA GLY A 104 8.89 65.30 25.50
C GLY A 104 9.00 64.68 26.88
N ILE A 105 7.98 64.88 27.71
CA ILE A 105 7.92 64.38 29.10
C ILE A 105 7.46 62.91 29.08
N PRO A 106 8.25 61.95 29.60
CA PRO A 106 7.86 60.54 29.67
C PRO A 106 6.73 60.29 30.66
N VAL A 107 5.60 59.78 30.17
CA VAL A 107 4.42 59.44 30.98
C VAL A 107 4.18 57.93 31.12
N GLY A 108 4.87 57.12 30.32
CA GLY A 108 4.84 55.65 30.40
C GLY A 108 5.54 54.99 29.21
N TYR A 109 5.59 53.67 29.18
CA TYR A 109 6.06 52.89 28.03
C TYR A 109 5.28 51.57 27.88
N THR A 110 5.53 50.85 26.80
CA THR A 110 4.90 49.56 26.49
C THR A 110 5.95 48.59 25.98
N ILE A 111 5.99 47.40 26.57
CA ILE A 111 6.90 46.31 26.18
C ILE A 111 6.07 45.21 25.53
N THR A 112 6.43 44.78 24.32
CA THR A 112 5.81 43.62 23.66
C THR A 112 6.74 42.41 23.70
N THR A 113 6.19 41.25 24.08
CA THR A 113 6.96 40.01 24.24
C THR A 113 7.34 39.35 22.92
N GLY A 114 8.52 38.69 22.89
CA GLY A 114 9.02 37.93 21.75
C GLY A 114 8.15 36.73 21.33
N ASN A 115 8.33 36.24 20.10
CA ASN A 115 7.49 35.18 19.52
C ASN A 115 7.89 33.73 19.87
N ASP A 116 8.95 33.54 20.66
CA ASP A 116 9.31 32.24 21.23
C ASP A 116 8.97 32.10 22.72
N ASN A 117 8.50 33.16 23.37
CA ASN A 117 8.41 33.21 24.83
C ASN A 117 7.36 32.24 25.40
N ALA A 118 6.35 31.83 24.61
CA ALA A 118 5.39 30.78 24.93
C ALA A 118 5.84 29.35 24.58
N ASN A 119 6.92 29.19 23.79
CA ASN A 119 7.33 27.88 23.26
C ASN A 119 7.89 26.98 24.39
N SER A 120 7.55 25.68 24.34
CA SER A 120 7.97 24.74 25.39
C SER A 120 9.49 24.63 25.46
N GLY A 121 10.07 24.94 26.62
CA GLY A 121 11.52 25.02 26.82
C GLY A 121 12.15 26.38 26.51
N CYS A 122 11.40 27.35 25.98
CA CYS A 122 11.87 28.70 25.66
C CYS A 122 11.40 29.79 26.63
N GLY A 123 10.48 29.49 27.55
CA GLY A 123 9.99 30.46 28.55
C GLY A 123 11.06 30.98 29.51
N GLY A 124 10.96 32.26 29.88
CA GLY A 124 11.86 32.97 30.78
C GLY A 124 12.69 34.09 30.14
N ARG A 125 12.65 34.22 28.80
CA ARG A 125 13.47 35.17 28.01
C ARG A 125 13.05 36.63 28.13
N ASN A 126 11.90 36.91 28.75
CA ASN A 126 11.43 38.27 29.01
C ASN A 126 12.33 39.02 30.02
N PRO A 127 12.45 40.36 29.92
CA PRO A 127 13.00 41.21 30.96
C PRO A 127 12.33 40.97 32.32
N LYS A 128 13.10 41.08 33.39
CA LYS A 128 12.66 40.90 34.79
C LYS A 128 13.02 42.09 35.68
N SER A 129 14.14 42.74 35.41
CA SER A 129 14.50 44.01 36.04
C SER A 129 15.14 44.93 35.00
N TRP A 130 14.77 46.20 34.99
CA TRP A 130 15.31 47.20 34.08
C TRP A 130 15.18 48.62 34.64
N LYS A 131 15.91 49.55 34.03
CA LYS A 131 15.88 50.99 34.30
C LYS A 131 15.71 51.76 33.00
N LEU A 132 15.00 52.88 33.05
CA LEU A 132 14.84 53.82 31.95
C LEU A 132 15.44 55.17 32.37
N TYR A 133 16.30 55.73 31.53
CA TYR A 133 16.98 57.01 31.75
C TYR A 133 16.69 57.99 30.61
N GLY A 134 16.77 59.30 30.91
CA GLY A 134 16.58 60.40 29.98
C GLY A 134 17.77 61.38 29.97
N ASN A 135 17.97 62.04 28.84
CA ASN A 135 19.07 62.98 28.61
C ASN A 135 18.68 64.00 27.51
N ASN A 136 19.25 65.21 27.55
CA ASN A 136 19.00 66.30 26.59
C ASN A 136 20.28 66.79 25.88
N THR A 137 21.46 66.39 26.34
CA THR A 137 22.75 66.83 25.78
C THR A 137 23.34 65.84 24.78
N GLY A 138 22.85 64.60 24.76
CA GLY A 138 23.42 63.51 23.96
C GLY A 138 24.80 63.02 24.44
N SER A 139 25.25 63.43 25.64
CA SER A 139 26.54 63.02 26.22
C SER A 139 26.35 61.92 27.27
N ASP A 140 27.21 60.89 27.26
CA ASP A 140 27.10 59.71 28.13
C ASP A 140 27.13 59.99 29.63
N ASP A 141 27.69 61.12 30.05
CA ASP A 141 27.85 61.48 31.47
C ASP A 141 26.56 62.07 32.12
N ALA A 142 25.48 62.25 31.34
CA ALA A 142 24.32 63.08 31.72
C ALA A 142 22.96 62.34 31.79
N TRP A 143 22.96 61.04 32.07
CA TRP A 143 21.74 60.22 32.17
C TRP A 143 21.01 60.38 33.53
N GLU A 144 19.78 60.92 33.50
CA GLU A 144 18.88 60.99 34.67
C GLU A 144 17.88 59.82 34.69
N LEU A 145 17.66 59.21 35.85
CA LEU A 145 16.76 58.05 35.99
C LEU A 145 15.28 58.48 35.93
N ILE A 146 14.53 57.95 34.95
CA ILE A 146 13.09 58.17 34.77
C ILE A 146 12.26 57.14 35.55
N ASP A 147 12.64 55.85 35.43
CA ASP A 147 11.89 54.73 36.02
C ASP A 147 12.80 53.52 36.31
N GLU A 148 12.44 52.72 37.31
CA GLU A 148 13.17 51.53 37.72
C GLU A 148 12.21 50.40 38.15
N VAL A 149 12.18 49.33 37.35
CA VAL A 149 11.38 48.13 37.62
C VAL A 149 12.28 47.03 38.15
N ASN A 150 12.03 46.59 39.38
CA ASN A 150 12.79 45.55 40.07
C ASN A 150 11.94 44.30 40.31
N LYS A 151 12.28 43.19 39.65
CA LYS A 151 11.58 41.89 39.73
C LYS A 151 10.10 42.00 39.33
N ASP A 152 9.89 42.36 38.07
CA ASP A 152 8.58 42.35 37.44
C ASP A 152 7.85 40.99 37.60
N LYS A 153 6.52 41.08 37.62
CA LYS A 153 5.57 39.96 37.70
C LYS A 153 4.41 40.11 36.70
N VAL A 154 4.45 41.13 35.84
CA VAL A 154 3.37 41.49 34.92
C VAL A 154 3.61 40.85 33.55
N LEU A 155 4.84 40.90 33.02
CA LEU A 155 5.26 40.21 31.82
C LEU A 155 5.09 38.68 32.00
N GLN A 156 4.37 38.05 31.06
CA GLN A 156 4.18 36.60 31.03
C GLN A 156 4.95 36.00 29.87
N ASP A 157 5.30 34.72 30.00
CA ASP A 157 5.85 33.88 28.93
C ASP A 157 4.75 33.54 27.90
N LYS A 158 4.38 34.57 27.13
CA LYS A 158 3.42 34.56 26.02
C LYS A 158 4.05 35.21 24.80
N ASN A 159 3.61 34.84 23.61
CA ASN A 159 4.03 35.47 22.36
C ASN A 159 3.22 36.73 22.10
N TYR A 160 3.81 37.72 21.42
CA TYR A 160 3.12 38.88 20.83
C TYR A 160 2.24 39.68 21.81
N THR A 161 2.56 39.69 23.11
CA THR A 161 1.69 40.29 24.13
C THR A 161 2.30 41.58 24.66
N SER A 162 1.58 42.69 24.52
CA SER A 162 2.02 44.02 24.98
C SER A 162 1.58 44.32 26.41
N TYR A 163 2.47 44.92 27.20
CA TYR A 163 2.26 45.28 28.60
C TYR A 163 2.65 46.74 28.85
N ASN A 164 1.79 47.50 29.53
CA ASN A 164 1.98 48.91 29.82
C ASN A 164 2.66 49.12 31.18
N PHE A 165 3.54 50.11 31.25
CA PHE A 165 4.19 50.60 32.47
C PHE A 165 4.06 52.13 32.53
N ASP A 166 3.71 52.69 33.69
CA ASP A 166 3.49 54.13 33.86
C ASP A 166 4.75 54.81 34.43
N CYS A 167 5.15 55.95 33.86
CA CYS A 167 6.29 56.73 34.36
C CYS A 167 5.80 57.97 35.12
N LYS A 168 6.57 58.39 36.13
CA LYS A 168 6.33 59.65 36.86
C LYS A 168 7.46 60.63 36.61
N CYS A 169 7.56 61.10 35.38
CA CYS A 169 8.48 62.18 35.02
C CYS A 169 7.74 63.53 34.91
N SER A 170 8.44 64.62 35.24
CA SER A 170 8.02 66.00 34.96
C SER A 170 8.99 66.73 34.03
N THR A 171 10.12 66.11 33.68
CA THR A 171 11.19 66.67 32.86
C THR A 171 11.05 66.16 31.43
N SER A 172 11.26 67.05 30.45
CA SER A 172 11.26 66.68 29.03
C SER A 172 12.65 66.16 28.65
N TYR A 173 12.72 65.06 27.91
CA TYR A 173 13.98 64.51 27.39
C TYR A 173 13.88 64.21 25.88
N GLN A 174 15.00 64.25 25.16
CA GLN A 174 15.11 63.87 23.74
C GLN A 174 15.80 62.52 23.54
N TYR A 175 16.83 62.23 24.35
CA TYR A 175 17.57 60.97 24.31
C TYR A 175 17.19 60.09 25.49
N PHE A 176 17.15 58.79 25.28
CA PHE A 176 16.73 57.79 26.26
C PHE A 176 17.67 56.59 26.28
N LYS A 177 17.83 55.98 27.45
CA LYS A 177 18.58 54.72 27.63
C LYS A 177 17.72 53.74 28.43
N TRP A 178 17.43 52.58 27.84
CA TRP A 178 16.77 51.47 28.52
C TRP A 178 17.78 50.37 28.82
N GLU A 179 17.95 50.02 30.10
CA GLU A 179 18.97 49.10 30.59
C GLU A 179 18.33 47.94 31.36
N ILE A 180 18.48 46.72 30.84
CA ILE A 180 17.96 45.47 31.39
C ILE A 180 19.05 44.79 32.21
N SER A 181 18.76 44.54 33.49
CA SER A 181 19.71 43.97 34.48
C SER A 181 19.40 42.54 34.90
N ALA A 182 18.23 42.00 34.52
CA ALA A 182 17.89 40.59 34.69
C ALA A 182 16.79 40.16 33.72
N ILE A 183 16.81 38.88 33.32
CA ILE A 183 15.71 38.18 32.65
C ILE A 183 15.05 37.14 33.57
N CYS A 184 13.86 36.65 33.22
CA CYS A 184 13.08 35.76 34.08
C CYS A 184 13.77 34.41 34.34
N ARG A 185 14.31 33.75 33.29
CA ARG A 185 15.07 32.49 33.33
C ARG A 185 15.77 32.21 32.00
N GLY A 186 16.88 31.47 32.02
CA GLY A 186 17.64 31.08 30.82
C GLY A 186 18.84 32.00 30.56
N SER A 187 19.42 31.92 29.36
CA SER A 187 20.59 32.71 28.92
C SER A 187 20.31 33.57 27.69
N LEU A 188 19.07 33.65 27.21
CA LEU A 188 18.69 34.45 26.04
C LEU A 188 17.67 35.52 26.46
N LEU A 189 17.88 36.76 26.01
CA LEU A 189 16.88 37.83 26.05
C LEU A 189 16.06 37.79 24.75
N GLN A 190 14.74 38.00 24.84
CA GLN A 190 13.90 38.17 23.66
C GLN A 190 12.73 39.15 23.90
N VAL A 191 12.74 40.28 23.20
CA VAL A 191 11.74 41.37 23.26
C VAL A 191 11.33 41.74 21.84
N GLY A 192 10.03 41.94 21.60
CA GLY A 192 9.52 42.38 20.29
C GLY A 192 9.73 43.87 20.08
N GLU A 193 8.92 44.69 20.75
CA GLU A 193 8.84 46.15 20.56
C GLU A 193 8.92 46.89 21.91
N PHE A 194 9.52 48.08 21.94
CA PHE A 194 9.53 49.01 23.07
C PHE A 194 8.98 50.39 22.65
N GLU A 195 7.79 50.74 23.10
CA GLU A 195 7.14 52.01 22.75
C GLU A 195 7.13 52.97 23.94
N LEU A 196 7.84 54.09 23.84
CA LEU A 196 7.87 55.14 24.87
C LEU A 196 6.77 56.18 24.61
N LYS A 197 6.06 56.60 25.66
CA LYS A 197 4.93 57.54 25.57
C LYS A 197 5.37 58.90 26.11
N LEU A 198 5.46 59.89 25.22
CA LEU A 198 5.89 61.25 25.55
C LEU A 198 4.76 62.26 25.41
N ASN A 199 4.67 63.19 26.35
CA ASN A 199 3.86 64.39 26.22
C ASN A 199 4.74 65.54 25.70
N THR A 200 4.50 65.97 24.47
CA THR A 200 5.24 67.06 23.80
C THR A 200 4.59 68.43 24.09
N CYS A 201 5.37 69.51 24.05
CA CYS A 201 4.85 70.85 24.31
C CYS A 201 4.24 71.48 23.05
N SER A 202 3.06 72.10 23.17
CA SER A 202 2.40 72.84 22.08
C SER A 202 2.98 74.25 21.84
N HIS A 203 3.96 74.67 22.66
CA HIS A 203 4.53 76.02 22.71
C HIS A 203 3.50 77.16 22.81
N LYS A 204 2.33 76.86 23.40
CA LYS A 204 1.25 77.82 23.67
C LYS A 204 0.80 77.73 25.10
N ASN A 205 0.46 78.88 25.69
CA ASN A 205 -0.19 78.96 26.99
C ASN A 205 -1.62 78.41 26.89
N ALA A 206 -2.26 78.16 28.03
CA ALA A 206 -3.60 77.56 28.10
C ALA A 206 -4.71 78.42 27.45
N ASP A 207 -4.45 79.70 27.15
CA ASP A 207 -5.33 80.61 26.41
C ASP A 207 -5.07 80.63 24.88
N GLY A 208 -4.11 79.84 24.40
CA GLY A 208 -3.71 79.77 22.99
C GLY A 208 -2.66 80.81 22.56
N SER A 209 -2.22 81.70 23.45
CA SER A 209 -1.13 82.64 23.18
C SER A 209 0.24 81.94 23.10
N SER A 210 1.23 82.58 22.47
CA SER A 210 2.59 82.04 22.33
C SER A 210 3.27 81.91 23.70
N ALA A 211 3.78 80.72 24.02
CA ALA A 211 4.58 80.46 25.22
C ALA A 211 6.09 80.58 24.95
N LEU A 212 6.48 81.47 24.05
CA LEU A 212 7.88 81.76 23.70
C LEU A 212 8.26 83.12 24.28
N GLY A 213 9.37 83.17 25.02
CA GLY A 213 9.93 84.38 25.62
C GLY A 213 10.69 85.26 24.63
N GLU A 214 11.57 86.12 25.16
CA GLU A 214 12.37 87.01 24.32
C GLU A 214 13.36 86.25 23.42
N ALA A 215 13.83 86.94 22.37
CA ALA A 215 14.77 86.42 21.40
C ALA A 215 16.17 86.24 22.02
N ILE A 216 16.74 85.04 21.88
CA ILE A 216 18.07 84.68 22.38
C ILE A 216 19.16 85.03 21.35
N LYS A 217 18.94 84.68 20.08
CA LYS A 217 19.92 84.85 18.99
C LYS A 217 19.24 84.87 17.62
N THR A 218 19.71 85.74 16.73
CA THR A 218 19.34 85.75 15.30
C THR A 218 20.51 85.26 14.44
N VAL A 219 20.21 84.53 13.36
CA VAL A 219 21.14 84.00 12.35
C VAL A 219 20.62 84.40 10.97
N GLU A 220 21.48 84.75 10.02
CA GLU A 220 21.11 85.15 8.65
C GLU A 220 21.01 83.96 7.68
N ALA A 221 20.30 84.15 6.56
CA ALA A 221 20.02 83.10 5.58
C ALA A 221 21.26 82.57 4.82
N THR A 222 21.26 81.26 4.57
CA THR A 222 22.21 80.54 3.72
C THR A 222 21.49 79.99 2.48
N CYS A 223 22.15 79.10 1.70
CA CYS A 223 21.48 78.39 0.61
C CYS A 223 20.69 77.14 1.04
N ILE A 224 20.64 76.82 2.33
CA ILE A 224 19.93 75.64 2.86
C ILE A 224 19.05 75.93 4.08
N GLU A 225 19.24 77.07 4.74
CA GLU A 225 18.50 77.46 5.95
C GLU A 225 18.23 78.97 5.91
N HIS A 226 16.96 79.37 6.06
CA HIS A 226 16.53 80.77 6.14
C HIS A 226 17.06 81.41 7.42
N GLY A 227 17.12 82.75 7.47
CA GLY A 227 17.43 83.46 8.69
C GLY A 227 16.38 83.17 9.77
N TYR A 228 16.85 82.93 11.00
CA TYR A 228 15.98 82.55 12.10
C TYR A 228 16.40 83.18 13.42
N THR A 229 15.41 83.43 14.27
CA THR A 229 15.58 83.92 15.63
C THR A 229 15.15 82.84 16.62
N THR A 230 15.98 82.49 17.59
CA THR A 230 15.66 81.52 18.64
C THR A 230 14.99 82.19 19.85
N HIS A 231 14.03 81.50 20.48
CA HIS A 231 13.32 81.93 21.70
C HIS A 231 13.28 80.79 22.71
N GLU A 232 13.36 81.05 24.02
CA GLU A 232 13.11 80.02 25.04
C GLU A 232 11.60 79.85 25.27
N CYS A 233 11.10 78.61 25.34
CA CYS A 233 9.71 78.34 25.66
C CYS A 233 9.46 78.35 27.18
N SER A 234 8.62 79.26 27.68
CA SER A 234 8.31 79.41 29.11
C SER A 234 7.53 78.26 29.76
N ILE A 235 7.09 77.25 28.98
CA ILE A 235 6.38 76.06 29.47
C ILE A 235 7.28 74.82 29.57
N CYS A 236 8.25 74.68 28.65
CA CYS A 236 9.08 73.47 28.55
C CYS A 236 10.58 73.74 28.48
N HIS A 237 11.00 75.01 28.59
CA HIS A 237 12.38 75.49 28.60
C HIS A 237 13.24 75.10 27.37
N SER A 238 12.62 74.55 26.33
CA SER A 238 13.28 74.28 25.05
C SER A 238 13.49 75.57 24.25
N ILE A 239 14.61 75.62 23.51
CA ILE A 239 14.92 76.72 22.61
C ILE A 239 14.27 76.44 21.24
N VAL A 240 13.32 77.29 20.86
CA VAL A 240 12.52 77.16 19.65
C VAL A 240 13.01 78.15 18.59
N LYS A 241 13.41 77.65 17.41
CA LYS A 241 13.72 78.49 16.24
C LYS A 241 12.43 79.06 15.65
N LYS A 242 12.44 80.34 15.29
CA LYS A 242 11.36 81.02 14.57
C LYS A 242 11.94 81.74 13.35
N VAL A 243 11.46 81.39 12.17
CA VAL A 243 11.83 82.00 10.89
C VAL A 243 10.90 83.20 10.65
N ASP A 244 11.44 84.35 10.24
CA ASP A 244 10.62 85.48 9.81
C ASP A 244 10.05 85.22 8.42
N LYS A 245 8.78 85.57 8.21
CA LYS A 245 7.98 85.05 7.10
C LYS A 245 8.34 85.57 5.70
N ASP A 246 9.24 86.56 5.62
CA ASP A 246 9.59 87.28 4.39
C ASP A 246 11.10 87.19 4.04
N ASP A 247 11.86 86.29 4.68
CA ASP A 247 13.29 86.08 4.39
C ASP A 247 13.50 84.97 3.33
N GLU A 248 14.34 85.19 2.31
CA GLU A 248 14.57 84.25 1.20
C GLU A 248 15.94 83.55 1.27
N LEU A 249 16.02 82.28 0.86
CA LEU A 249 17.28 81.53 0.78
C LEU A 249 18.22 82.11 -0.28
N ASN A 250 19.52 82.09 0.02
CA ASN A 250 20.56 82.35 -0.97
C ASN A 250 20.60 81.22 -2.03
N LYS A 251 20.99 81.51 -3.27
CA LYS A 251 21.03 80.50 -4.35
C LYS A 251 22.23 79.54 -4.20
N HIS A 252 22.04 78.28 -4.62
CA HIS A 252 23.11 77.28 -4.67
C HIS A 252 24.17 77.61 -5.74
N THR A 253 25.41 77.15 -5.50
CA THR A 253 26.54 77.29 -6.43
C THR A 253 27.02 75.89 -6.83
N LEU A 254 26.63 75.40 -8.01
CA LEU A 254 26.80 74.00 -8.41
C LEU A 254 28.00 73.73 -9.33
N THR A 255 28.59 72.54 -9.18
CA THR A 255 29.61 71.95 -10.07
C THR A 255 29.10 70.64 -10.66
N ARG A 256 29.18 70.42 -11.99
CA ARG A 256 28.67 69.22 -12.65
C ARG A 256 29.68 68.06 -12.66
N HIS A 257 29.20 66.86 -12.36
CA HIS A 257 29.86 65.57 -12.52
C HIS A 257 29.08 64.74 -13.53
N ALA A 258 29.69 64.45 -14.70
CA ALA A 258 29.02 63.73 -15.79
C ALA A 258 28.83 62.23 -15.47
N GLN A 259 27.88 61.58 -16.15
CA GLN A 259 27.63 60.15 -16.01
C GLN A 259 28.80 59.29 -16.51
N GLU A 260 29.12 58.24 -15.76
CA GLU A 260 30.02 57.14 -16.09
C GLU A 260 29.20 55.84 -16.13
N ASP A 261 29.13 55.17 -17.30
CA ASP A 261 28.32 53.96 -17.46
C ASP A 261 28.93 52.75 -16.74
N ALA A 262 28.11 51.98 -16.02
CA ALA A 262 28.56 50.73 -15.41
C ALA A 262 29.03 49.72 -16.47
N THR A 263 30.12 49.00 -16.16
CA THR A 263 30.59 47.87 -16.97
C THR A 263 30.05 46.56 -16.38
N CYS A 264 30.50 45.42 -16.89
CA CYS A 264 30.16 44.11 -16.32
C CYS A 264 31.04 43.70 -15.12
N ILE A 265 32.00 44.55 -14.72
CA ILE A 265 32.93 44.31 -13.61
C ILE A 265 32.95 45.50 -12.63
N GLU A 266 32.86 46.73 -13.14
CA GLU A 266 32.94 47.97 -12.35
C GLU A 266 31.57 48.68 -12.28
N THR A 267 31.26 49.23 -11.10
CA THR A 267 30.08 50.08 -10.88
C THR A 267 30.25 51.42 -11.58
N GLY A 268 29.18 51.89 -12.22
CA GLY A 268 29.13 53.22 -12.85
C GLY A 268 28.59 54.29 -11.88
N LYS A 269 28.50 55.53 -12.35
CA LYS A 269 27.92 56.66 -11.61
C LYS A 269 27.01 57.50 -12.50
N LYS A 270 25.81 57.83 -12.01
CA LYS A 270 24.85 58.73 -12.69
C LYS A 270 25.38 60.16 -12.74
N GLU A 271 24.91 60.98 -13.68
CA GLU A 271 25.22 62.42 -13.72
C GLU A 271 24.61 63.13 -12.49
N TYR A 272 25.37 64.04 -11.87
CA TYR A 272 24.93 64.84 -10.74
C TYR A 272 25.65 66.19 -10.64
N TRP A 273 25.13 67.09 -9.83
CA TRP A 273 25.70 68.39 -9.52
C TRP A 273 25.96 68.53 -8.03
N GLN A 274 27.16 68.95 -7.63
CA GLN A 274 27.50 69.18 -6.22
C GLN A 274 27.55 70.68 -5.91
N CYS A 275 26.85 71.12 -4.88
CA CYS A 275 26.95 72.50 -4.40
C CYS A 275 28.26 72.72 -3.65
N SER A 276 29.10 73.65 -4.10
CA SER A 276 30.41 73.94 -3.49
C SER A 276 30.34 74.65 -2.13
N VAL A 277 29.13 75.00 -1.66
CA VAL A 277 28.89 75.72 -0.39
C VAL A 277 28.33 74.80 0.69
N CYS A 278 27.38 73.92 0.35
CA CYS A 278 26.75 73.00 1.30
C CYS A 278 27.07 71.51 1.04
N ASN A 279 27.90 71.20 0.04
CA ASN A 279 28.29 69.85 -0.42
C ASN A 279 27.16 68.90 -0.84
N LYS A 280 25.90 69.33 -0.71
CA LYS A 280 24.70 68.62 -1.19
C LYS A 280 24.81 68.32 -2.68
N LEU A 281 24.30 67.14 -3.05
CA LEU A 281 24.26 66.62 -4.41
C LEU A 281 22.87 66.87 -4.98
N PHE A 282 22.77 67.10 -6.28
CA PHE A 282 21.53 67.43 -6.99
C PHE A 282 21.50 66.71 -8.33
N SER A 283 20.32 66.34 -8.82
CA SER A 283 20.16 65.67 -10.14
C SER A 283 20.01 66.66 -11.30
N ASP A 284 20.07 67.96 -11.03
CA ASP A 284 19.89 69.02 -12.02
C ASP A 284 20.76 70.26 -11.71
N ASP A 285 21.03 71.07 -12.74
CA ASP A 285 21.85 72.28 -12.68
C ASP A 285 21.15 73.50 -12.05
N ASN A 286 19.87 73.38 -11.69
CA ASN A 286 19.09 74.40 -11.00
C ASN A 286 18.91 74.11 -9.50
N ALA A 287 19.52 73.03 -8.99
CA ALA A 287 19.41 72.55 -7.60
C ALA A 287 17.95 72.28 -7.16
N THR A 288 17.07 71.89 -8.08
CA THR A 288 15.65 71.68 -7.78
C THR A 288 15.36 70.34 -7.12
N THR A 289 16.22 69.33 -7.34
CA THR A 289 16.08 67.99 -6.77
C THR A 289 17.38 67.54 -6.09
N GLU A 290 17.39 67.52 -4.75
CA GLU A 290 18.52 67.07 -3.94
C GLU A 290 18.63 65.53 -3.90
N ILE A 291 19.85 65.01 -4.05
CA ILE A 291 20.21 63.61 -3.93
C ILE A 291 20.82 63.39 -2.55
N THR A 292 20.04 62.76 -1.66
CA THR A 292 20.37 62.60 -0.23
C THR A 292 21.10 61.28 0.08
N ASP A 293 20.92 60.25 -0.76
CA ASP A 293 21.67 59.00 -0.69
C ASP A 293 22.74 58.97 -1.80
N ALA A 294 24.02 58.99 -1.40
CA ALA A 294 25.13 58.91 -2.34
C ALA A 294 25.25 57.52 -3.03
N ALA A 295 24.75 56.44 -2.42
CA ALA A 295 24.73 55.12 -3.04
C ALA A 295 23.73 55.07 -4.21
N SER A 296 22.67 55.87 -4.18
CA SER A 296 21.72 56.02 -5.28
C SER A 296 22.33 56.57 -6.57
N LEU A 297 23.52 57.20 -6.51
CA LEU A 297 24.30 57.61 -7.68
C LEU A 297 25.01 56.44 -8.35
N GLU A 298 25.29 55.36 -7.62
CA GLU A 298 25.95 54.20 -8.18
C GLU A 298 25.01 53.47 -9.15
N ILE A 299 25.58 53.02 -10.26
CA ILE A 299 24.96 52.11 -11.21
C ILE A 299 25.64 50.75 -10.95
N PRO A 300 24.95 49.74 -10.38
CA PRO A 300 25.55 48.45 -10.12
C PRO A 300 26.23 47.86 -11.36
N ALA A 301 27.37 47.19 -11.17
CA ALA A 301 28.04 46.47 -12.26
C ALA A 301 27.04 45.49 -12.90
N LYS A 302 26.93 45.51 -14.23
CA LYS A 302 25.85 44.85 -15.01
C LYS A 302 25.87 43.31 -14.95
N GLY A 303 26.83 42.73 -14.23
CA GLY A 303 27.16 41.31 -14.27
C GLY A 303 27.67 40.86 -15.63
N HIS A 304 28.14 39.62 -15.71
CA HIS A 304 28.54 39.04 -16.99
C HIS A 304 27.30 38.62 -17.80
N GLN A 305 26.98 39.40 -18.84
CA GLN A 305 25.95 39.05 -19.83
C GLN A 305 26.57 38.15 -20.90
N TYR A 306 26.46 36.83 -20.73
CA TYR A 306 27.03 35.83 -21.63
C TYR A 306 26.19 35.63 -22.91
N ASN A 307 26.85 35.45 -24.04
CA ASN A 307 26.21 34.99 -25.27
C ASN A 307 25.92 33.46 -25.21
N SER A 308 25.31 32.90 -26.27
CA SER A 308 25.01 31.47 -26.38
C SER A 308 26.22 30.53 -26.32
N GLU A 309 27.44 31.05 -26.50
CA GLU A 309 28.72 30.35 -26.39
C GLU A 309 29.36 30.48 -25.00
N GLY A 310 28.76 31.24 -24.09
CA GLY A 310 29.28 31.45 -22.73
C GLY A 310 30.33 32.55 -22.65
N ILE A 311 30.37 33.47 -23.62
CA ILE A 311 31.32 34.58 -23.68
C ILE A 311 30.61 35.88 -23.28
N CYS A 312 31.12 36.57 -22.26
CA CYS A 312 30.56 37.81 -21.77
C CYS A 312 30.65 38.89 -22.85
N THR A 313 29.50 39.35 -23.32
CA THR A 313 29.35 40.39 -24.34
C THR A 313 29.94 41.75 -23.96
N GLY A 314 30.18 41.99 -22.66
CA GLY A 314 30.77 43.23 -22.15
C GLY A 314 32.30 43.22 -21.99
N CYS A 315 32.92 42.08 -21.63
CA CYS A 315 34.37 42.02 -21.35
C CYS A 315 35.11 40.80 -21.93
N GLY A 316 34.42 39.89 -22.62
CA GLY A 316 35.02 38.67 -23.18
C GLY A 316 35.33 37.55 -22.18
N ALA A 317 35.01 37.70 -20.89
CA ALA A 317 35.15 36.63 -19.89
C ALA A 317 34.32 35.40 -20.29
N THR A 318 34.85 34.19 -20.12
CA THR A 318 34.22 32.95 -20.60
C THR A 318 33.76 32.05 -19.45
N GLU A 319 32.47 31.72 -19.39
CA GLU A 319 31.90 30.71 -18.49
C GLU A 319 31.35 29.53 -19.31
N PHE A 320 32.16 28.49 -19.45
CA PHE A 320 31.88 27.31 -20.29
C PHE A 320 30.72 26.44 -19.77
N ARG A 321 30.26 26.64 -18.53
CA ARG A 321 29.13 25.92 -17.93
C ARG A 321 27.80 26.59 -18.24
N TYR A 322 27.78 27.91 -18.44
CA TYR A 322 26.56 28.68 -18.75
C TYR A 322 25.81 28.11 -19.99
N PRO A 323 26.48 27.80 -21.12
CA PRO A 323 25.84 27.16 -22.28
C PRO A 323 25.26 25.77 -22.06
N LEU A 324 25.60 25.06 -20.97
CA LEU A 324 25.02 23.75 -20.65
C LEU A 324 23.61 23.85 -20.10
N PHE A 325 23.27 24.98 -19.48
CA PHE A 325 21.96 25.24 -18.87
C PHE A 325 21.15 26.26 -19.67
N ASN A 326 21.79 27.34 -20.16
CA ASN A 326 21.08 28.43 -20.85
C ASN A 326 20.60 28.05 -22.26
N ASN A 327 21.12 26.96 -22.83
CA ASN A 327 20.65 26.41 -24.11
C ASN A 327 19.62 25.27 -23.93
N LEU A 328 19.07 25.09 -22.72
CA LEU A 328 18.00 24.13 -22.45
C LEU A 328 16.63 24.80 -22.64
N ASP A 329 15.74 24.15 -23.39
CA ASP A 329 14.41 24.68 -23.66
C ASP A 329 13.63 25.00 -22.38
N GLY A 330 13.15 26.24 -22.27
CA GLY A 330 12.36 26.72 -21.14
C GLY A 330 13.17 27.35 -19.99
N ILE A 331 14.50 27.19 -19.98
CA ILE A 331 15.40 27.77 -18.96
C ILE A 331 15.94 29.13 -19.43
N THR A 332 15.94 30.13 -18.54
CA THR A 332 16.51 31.47 -18.74
C THR A 332 17.30 31.94 -17.51
N ASP A 333 17.96 33.10 -17.60
CA ASP A 333 18.55 33.81 -16.45
C ASP A 333 19.53 32.97 -15.62
N VAL A 334 20.31 32.13 -16.30
CA VAL A 334 21.26 31.21 -15.65
C VAL A 334 22.38 31.98 -14.94
N THR A 335 22.54 31.73 -13.64
CA THR A 335 23.71 32.15 -12.86
C THR A 335 24.38 30.93 -12.23
N ILE A 336 25.70 30.97 -12.11
CA ILE A 336 26.51 29.87 -11.56
C ILE A 336 27.39 30.46 -10.46
N THR A 337 27.40 29.81 -9.30
CA THR A 337 28.18 30.21 -8.13
C THR A 337 28.90 28.98 -7.58
N ASP A 338 30.21 29.09 -7.41
CA ASP A 338 31.03 28.05 -6.82
C ASP A 338 31.28 28.37 -5.34
N ASN A 339 30.96 27.41 -4.47
CA ASN A 339 31.02 27.61 -3.02
C ASN A 339 32.28 27.00 -2.38
N ASP A 340 33.16 26.37 -3.17
CA ASP A 340 34.43 25.81 -2.69
C ASP A 340 35.59 25.97 -3.69
N TYR A 341 36.77 25.54 -3.25
CA TYR A 341 38.02 25.67 -3.99
C TYR A 341 38.18 24.66 -5.15
N HIS A 342 37.23 23.75 -5.37
CA HIS A 342 37.29 22.70 -6.38
C HIS A 342 35.97 22.62 -7.17
N PRO A 343 35.61 23.70 -7.88
CA PRO A 343 34.32 23.83 -8.57
C PRO A 343 34.07 22.70 -9.58
N TRP A 344 32.80 22.45 -9.90
CA TRP A 344 32.45 21.50 -10.94
C TRP A 344 32.95 21.98 -12.30
N GLN A 345 33.59 21.07 -13.03
CA GLN A 345 34.26 21.31 -14.30
C GLN A 345 33.41 20.77 -15.46
N LYS A 346 33.68 21.23 -16.68
CA LYS A 346 33.10 20.62 -17.89
C LYS A 346 33.49 19.15 -17.96
N LEU A 347 32.54 18.27 -18.31
CA LEU A 347 32.82 16.87 -18.60
C LEU A 347 33.87 16.76 -19.71
N ASP A 348 35.01 16.14 -19.39
CA ASP A 348 36.05 15.76 -20.35
C ASP A 348 36.32 14.26 -20.22
N LEU A 349 36.01 13.51 -21.27
CA LEU A 349 36.21 12.05 -21.33
C LEU A 349 37.68 11.65 -21.43
N LYS A 350 38.59 12.61 -21.69
CA LYS A 350 40.05 12.40 -21.75
C LYS A 350 40.77 12.81 -20.46
N ALA A 351 40.04 13.26 -19.44
CA ALA A 351 40.63 13.64 -18.16
C ALA A 351 41.15 12.43 -17.38
N ASP A 352 42.15 12.66 -16.54
CA ASP A 352 42.71 11.61 -15.69
C ASP A 352 41.61 10.95 -14.81
N GLY A 353 41.62 9.61 -14.79
CA GLY A 353 40.70 8.77 -14.00
C GLY A 353 39.48 8.23 -14.74
N MET A 354 39.21 8.68 -15.97
CA MET A 354 38.00 8.27 -16.71
C MET A 354 37.99 6.78 -17.10
N ASP A 355 39.15 6.12 -17.20
CA ASP A 355 39.25 4.68 -17.48
C ASP A 355 38.63 3.79 -16.37
N ASN A 356 38.57 4.30 -15.13
CA ASN A 356 38.15 3.55 -13.95
C ASN A 356 36.73 3.90 -13.46
N LEU A 357 35.91 4.53 -14.31
CA LEU A 357 34.49 4.75 -14.03
C LEU A 357 33.73 3.43 -13.86
N GLY A 358 34.01 2.51 -14.79
CA GLY A 358 33.37 1.21 -14.93
C GLY A 358 31.85 1.26 -15.15
N PHE A 359 31.36 2.40 -15.64
CA PHE A 359 30.18 2.57 -16.49
C PHE A 359 30.64 3.37 -17.72
N THR A 360 29.97 3.20 -18.86
CA THR A 360 30.32 3.91 -20.10
C THR A 360 29.52 5.20 -20.22
N ILE A 361 30.20 6.33 -20.39
CA ILE A 361 29.58 7.59 -20.82
C ILE A 361 29.72 7.68 -22.35
N PRO A 362 28.63 7.95 -23.12
CA PRO A 362 28.71 8.11 -24.58
C PRO A 362 29.65 9.25 -25.00
N GLU A 363 30.41 9.08 -26.10
CA GLU A 363 31.48 10.00 -26.52
C GLU A 363 31.02 11.45 -26.74
N ASP A 364 29.81 11.66 -27.26
CA ASP A 364 29.23 12.99 -27.51
C ASP A 364 28.56 13.64 -26.28
N SER A 365 28.68 13.03 -25.10
CA SER A 365 28.01 13.52 -23.89
C SER A 365 28.54 14.87 -23.43
N LYS A 366 27.61 15.82 -23.22
CA LYS A 366 27.86 17.10 -22.54
C LYS A 366 27.38 17.01 -21.10
N GLY A 367 28.08 17.70 -20.19
CA GLY A 367 27.78 17.66 -18.76
C GLY A 367 28.87 18.31 -17.90
N LEU A 368 28.79 18.02 -16.61
CA LEU A 368 29.74 18.42 -15.57
C LEU A 368 30.38 17.19 -14.91
N MET A 369 31.60 17.36 -14.42
CA MET A 369 32.33 16.41 -13.57
C MET A 369 32.90 17.12 -12.33
N SER A 370 33.04 16.42 -11.22
CA SER A 370 33.60 17.01 -9.99
C SER A 370 35.09 17.38 -10.17
N GLY A 371 35.47 18.57 -9.67
CA GLY A 371 36.82 19.13 -9.82
C GLY A 371 37.84 18.64 -8.80
N ASN A 372 37.40 17.97 -7.73
CA ASN A 372 38.22 17.52 -6.59
C ASN A 372 38.97 16.18 -6.80
N TYR A 373 39.24 15.79 -8.04
CA TYR A 373 40.01 14.58 -8.34
C TYR A 373 41.42 14.65 -7.73
N HIS A 374 41.88 13.54 -7.13
CA HIS A 374 43.12 13.48 -6.33
C HIS A 374 43.24 14.51 -5.17
N LYS A 375 42.11 15.03 -4.64
CA LYS A 375 42.09 15.93 -3.46
C LYS A 375 41.41 15.28 -2.25
N PRO A 376 42.05 14.31 -1.55
CA PRO A 376 41.41 13.58 -0.45
C PRO A 376 40.87 14.51 0.65
N GLY A 377 39.70 14.17 1.19
CA GLY A 377 39.03 14.94 2.26
C GLY A 377 38.41 16.28 1.82
N SER A 378 38.30 16.56 0.52
CA SER A 378 37.72 17.80 -0.02
C SER A 378 36.35 17.62 -0.67
N SER A 379 35.65 18.73 -0.90
CA SER A 379 34.40 18.78 -1.66
C SER A 379 34.59 19.34 -3.08
N SER A 380 33.58 19.15 -3.93
CA SER A 380 33.28 19.98 -5.08
C SER A 380 31.84 20.47 -4.97
N GLU A 381 31.65 21.79 -4.90
CA GLU A 381 30.34 22.42 -4.72
C GLU A 381 30.08 23.56 -5.72
N THR A 382 29.03 23.39 -6.53
CA THR A 382 28.53 24.40 -7.46
C THR A 382 27.01 24.53 -7.31
N VAL A 383 26.51 25.77 -7.29
CA VAL A 383 25.10 26.13 -7.34
C VAL A 383 24.82 26.76 -8.69
N ILE A 384 23.80 26.26 -9.39
CA ILE A 384 23.29 26.80 -10.64
C ILE A 384 21.88 27.30 -10.36
N ARG A 385 21.61 28.59 -10.52
CA ARG A 385 20.26 29.17 -10.43
C ARG A 385 19.78 29.54 -11.81
N PHE A 386 18.48 29.47 -12.05
CA PHE A 386 17.87 29.83 -13.33
C PHE A 386 16.37 30.04 -13.19
N ASN A 387 15.78 30.73 -14.16
CA ASN A 387 14.34 30.85 -14.28
C ASN A 387 13.78 29.78 -15.22
N VAL A 388 12.57 29.31 -14.90
CA VAL A 388 11.78 28.41 -15.73
C VAL A 388 10.57 29.18 -16.25
N SER A 389 10.49 29.32 -17.57
CA SER A 389 9.50 30.16 -18.26
C SER A 389 8.14 29.50 -18.49
N LYS A 390 8.05 28.18 -18.32
CA LYS A 390 6.88 27.30 -18.52
C LYS A 390 7.20 25.96 -17.86
N PRO A 391 6.23 25.17 -17.35
CA PRO A 391 6.54 23.92 -16.67
C PRO A 391 7.37 22.97 -17.55
N ILE A 392 8.45 22.43 -16.98
CA ILE A 392 9.38 21.53 -17.69
C ILE A 392 9.67 20.27 -16.87
N LEU A 393 9.89 19.17 -17.59
CA LEU A 393 10.57 18.00 -17.06
C LEU A 393 12.07 18.16 -17.31
N LEU A 394 12.85 18.40 -16.25
CA LEU A 394 14.30 18.35 -16.28
C LEU A 394 14.76 16.90 -16.09
N THR A 395 15.62 16.41 -16.97
CA THR A 395 16.17 15.05 -16.95
C THR A 395 17.68 15.08 -17.05
N SER A 396 18.37 14.18 -16.34
CA SER A 396 19.82 14.04 -16.41
C SER A 396 20.26 12.61 -16.09
N GLN A 397 21.39 12.20 -16.65
CA GLN A 397 22.12 11.04 -16.17
C GLN A 397 23.10 11.47 -15.08
N ILE A 398 23.07 10.74 -13.96
CA ILE A 398 23.94 10.95 -12.80
C ILE A 398 24.80 9.70 -12.63
N LEU A 399 26.11 9.89 -12.45
CA LEU A 399 27.08 8.83 -12.21
C LEU A 399 27.99 9.21 -11.05
N VAL A 400 28.25 8.28 -10.14
CA VAL A 400 29.31 8.34 -9.14
C VAL A 400 30.14 7.07 -9.24
N SER A 401 31.46 7.21 -9.11
CA SER A 401 32.39 6.08 -9.11
C SER A 401 33.38 6.22 -7.96
N SER A 402 32.89 6.10 -6.72
CA SER A 402 33.73 6.15 -5.51
C SER A 402 34.00 4.77 -4.91
N GLU A 403 35.07 4.64 -4.12
CA GLU A 403 35.38 3.41 -3.36
C GLU A 403 34.63 3.34 -2.02
N GLU A 404 34.64 4.44 -1.27
CA GLU A 404 34.09 4.47 0.07
C GLU A 404 32.59 4.74 0.04
N ASN A 405 31.79 3.89 0.68
CA ASN A 405 30.35 4.14 0.91
C ASN A 405 30.05 5.45 1.66
N LYS A 406 31.07 6.09 2.26
CA LYS A 406 31.03 7.41 2.92
C LYS A 406 31.24 8.60 1.96
N THR A 407 31.77 8.36 0.77
CA THR A 407 31.93 9.37 -0.29
C THR A 407 30.58 9.58 -0.97
N LEU A 408 30.01 10.77 -0.83
CA LEU A 408 28.62 11.07 -1.21
C LEU A 408 28.56 12.16 -2.27
N PHE A 409 27.79 11.91 -3.34
CA PHE A 409 27.23 12.97 -4.17
C PHE A 409 25.80 13.25 -3.67
N ASP A 410 25.62 14.42 -3.08
CA ASP A 410 24.32 14.99 -2.79
C ASP A 410 23.92 15.93 -3.93
N PHE A 411 22.73 15.73 -4.49
CA PHE A 411 22.11 16.57 -5.51
C PHE A 411 20.86 17.20 -4.91
N TYR A 412 20.73 18.51 -5.05
CA TYR A 412 19.64 19.29 -4.48
C TYR A 412 18.91 20.07 -5.58
N VAL A 413 17.59 20.16 -5.46
CA VAL A 413 16.73 21.10 -6.20
C VAL A 413 16.09 22.01 -5.16
N ASP A 414 16.25 23.33 -5.30
CA ASP A 414 15.63 24.34 -4.40
C ASP A 414 15.91 24.10 -2.91
N ASN A 415 17.14 23.68 -2.62
CA ASN A 415 17.65 23.26 -1.31
C ASN A 415 17.04 21.96 -0.74
N ASN A 416 16.06 21.34 -1.39
CA ASN A 416 15.58 20.01 -1.07
C ASN A 416 16.60 18.95 -1.52
N LYS A 417 16.94 18.00 -0.63
CA LYS A 417 17.89 16.92 -0.96
C LYS A 417 17.21 15.81 -1.76
N GLU A 418 17.24 16.00 -3.06
CA GLU A 418 16.62 15.14 -4.06
C GLU A 418 17.30 13.78 -4.20
N LEU A 419 18.64 13.75 -4.29
CA LEU A 419 19.39 12.51 -4.42
C LEU A 419 20.63 12.52 -3.52
N SER A 420 20.98 11.34 -3.01
CA SER A 420 22.22 11.10 -2.28
C SER A 420 22.71 9.71 -2.66
N ILE A 421 23.86 9.63 -3.33
CA ILE A 421 24.41 8.38 -3.86
C ILE A 421 25.92 8.27 -3.58
N SER A 422 26.36 7.04 -3.40
CA SER A 422 27.75 6.66 -3.10
C SER A 422 28.11 5.33 -3.74
N GLY A 423 29.42 5.04 -3.75
CA GLY A 423 30.00 3.88 -4.42
C GLY A 423 30.00 4.06 -5.94
N LYS A 424 30.01 2.94 -6.64
CA LYS A 424 29.94 2.88 -8.10
C LYS A 424 28.48 2.70 -8.55
N LYS A 425 27.79 3.79 -8.90
CA LYS A 425 26.37 3.82 -9.31
C LYS A 425 26.09 4.82 -10.43
N GLN A 426 25.25 4.41 -11.37
CA GLN A 426 24.64 5.23 -12.40
C GLN A 426 23.12 5.23 -12.22
N THR A 427 22.46 6.37 -12.39
CA THR A 427 21.00 6.48 -12.39
C THR A 427 20.54 7.63 -13.30
N GLU A 428 19.35 7.49 -13.88
CA GLU A 428 18.62 8.64 -14.37
C GLU A 428 18.05 9.42 -13.18
N TYR A 429 17.98 10.75 -13.31
CA TYR A 429 17.26 11.64 -12.42
C TYR A 429 16.31 12.49 -13.24
N LYS A 430 15.09 12.68 -12.73
CA LYS A 430 14.06 13.51 -13.34
C LYS A 430 13.38 14.37 -12.28
N VAL A 431 13.11 15.62 -12.59
CA VAL A 431 12.31 16.52 -11.74
C VAL A 431 11.41 17.38 -12.60
N LEU A 432 10.23 17.67 -12.09
CA LEU A 432 9.27 18.54 -12.73
C LEU A 432 9.39 19.91 -12.06
N LEU A 433 9.65 20.96 -12.84
CA LEU A 433 9.86 22.32 -12.34
C LEU A 433 8.67 23.20 -12.74
N SER A 434 8.26 24.08 -11.84
CA SER A 434 7.16 25.02 -12.02
C SER A 434 7.63 26.27 -12.77
N VAL A 435 6.79 27.30 -12.88
CA VAL A 435 7.19 28.59 -13.46
C VAL A 435 7.72 29.47 -12.34
N GLY A 436 8.96 29.93 -12.46
CA GLY A 436 9.62 30.74 -11.44
C GLY A 436 11.13 30.53 -11.36
N GLU A 437 11.73 31.05 -10.29
CA GLU A 437 13.16 30.83 -10.00
C GLU A 437 13.39 29.42 -9.43
N HIS A 438 14.39 28.72 -9.95
CA HIS A 438 14.82 27.40 -9.50
C HIS A 438 16.35 27.34 -9.34
N SER A 439 16.82 26.33 -8.62
CA SER A 439 18.24 26.13 -8.33
C SER A 439 18.61 24.66 -8.22
N LEU A 440 19.77 24.31 -8.80
CA LEU A 440 20.42 23.02 -8.68
C LEU A 440 21.71 23.19 -7.89
N ARG A 441 21.89 22.46 -6.79
CA ARG A 441 23.13 22.47 -6.00
C ARG A 441 23.77 21.08 -6.02
N LEU A 442 25.00 21.03 -6.51
CA LEU A 442 25.76 19.81 -6.75
C LEU A 442 26.87 19.70 -5.70
N VAL A 443 26.84 18.71 -4.80
CA VAL A 443 27.81 18.59 -3.70
C VAL A 443 28.44 17.20 -3.69
N TYR A 444 29.68 17.07 -4.16
CA TYR A 444 30.42 15.82 -4.09
C TYR A 444 31.51 15.87 -3.01
N LYS A 445 31.40 15.03 -1.98
CA LYS A 445 32.33 14.97 -0.84
C LYS A 445 33.21 13.74 -0.93
N LYS A 446 34.50 13.93 -1.23
CA LYS A 446 35.49 12.87 -1.44
C LYS A 446 36.00 12.28 -0.12
N GLY A 447 36.24 10.98 -0.11
CA GLY A 447 36.85 10.27 1.02
C GLY A 447 38.33 10.60 1.22
N ASN A 448 38.95 9.90 2.19
CA ASN A 448 40.35 10.09 2.58
C ASN A 448 41.32 9.06 1.96
N ARG A 449 40.82 8.13 1.14
CA ARG A 449 41.59 7.12 0.39
C ARG A 449 41.58 7.45 -1.11
N SER A 450 42.51 6.89 -1.87
CA SER A 450 42.82 7.36 -3.23
C SER A 450 43.15 6.26 -4.25
N ASP A 451 42.85 4.99 -3.97
CA ASP A 451 43.69 3.89 -4.47
C ASP A 451 42.97 2.96 -5.48
N ALA A 452 41.66 3.11 -5.72
CA ALA A 452 40.97 2.62 -6.92
C ALA A 452 39.72 3.45 -7.30
N ASN A 453 39.03 3.05 -8.39
CA ASN A 453 37.93 3.77 -9.06
C ASN A 453 38.31 5.19 -9.57
N ALA A 454 37.39 5.85 -10.30
CA ALA A 454 37.61 7.21 -10.79
C ALA A 454 37.52 8.29 -9.68
N ASP A 455 36.82 7.97 -8.59
CA ASP A 455 36.53 8.79 -7.41
C ASP A 455 36.19 10.26 -7.74
N ARG A 456 35.16 10.35 -8.60
CA ARG A 456 34.49 11.55 -9.13
C ARG A 456 32.97 11.33 -9.17
N ALA A 457 32.23 12.44 -9.26
CA ALA A 457 30.81 12.48 -9.60
C ALA A 457 30.57 13.22 -10.93
N PHE A 458 29.47 12.90 -11.60
CA PHE A 458 29.14 13.36 -12.95
C PHE A 458 27.64 13.66 -13.08
N LEU A 459 27.33 14.72 -13.82
CA LEU A 459 25.98 15.11 -14.23
C LEU A 459 26.02 15.36 -15.75
N TYR A 460 25.42 14.49 -16.56
CA TYR A 460 25.55 14.55 -18.02
C TYR A 460 24.26 14.15 -18.74
N ASN A 461 24.20 14.38 -20.06
CA ASN A 461 22.97 14.17 -20.84
C ASN A 461 21.79 14.97 -20.27
N LEU A 462 22.08 16.15 -19.71
CA LEU A 462 21.11 17.09 -19.15
C LEU A 462 20.20 17.63 -20.27
N LYS A 463 18.89 17.50 -20.08
CA LYS A 463 17.85 17.85 -21.06
C LYS A 463 16.61 18.35 -20.35
N THR A 464 15.94 19.33 -20.94
CA THR A 464 14.59 19.75 -20.55
C THR A 464 13.58 19.31 -21.60
N SER A 465 12.33 19.10 -21.18
CA SER A 465 11.21 18.90 -22.08
C SER A 465 9.98 19.66 -21.59
N VAL A 466 9.36 20.41 -22.51
CA VAL A 466 8.01 20.99 -22.34
C VAL A 466 6.91 19.99 -22.69
N THR A 467 7.27 18.87 -23.28
CA THR A 467 6.39 17.70 -23.47
C THR A 467 6.63 16.74 -22.32
N ILE A 468 5.71 16.72 -21.35
CA ILE A 468 5.74 15.81 -20.21
C ILE A 468 4.89 14.59 -20.54
N ASP A 469 5.40 13.40 -20.21
CA ASP A 469 4.68 12.12 -20.16
C ASP A 469 5.37 11.20 -19.15
N ASP A 470 5.06 11.34 -17.86
CA ASP A 470 5.74 10.63 -16.77
C ASP A 470 4.82 10.42 -15.54
N TYR A 471 5.29 9.75 -14.49
CA TYR A 471 4.50 9.48 -13.29
C TYR A 471 4.90 10.39 -12.13
N VAL A 472 3.90 10.92 -11.41
CA VAL A 472 4.07 11.80 -10.25
C VAL A 472 3.37 11.24 -9.00
N ALA A 473 3.93 11.57 -7.85
CA ALA A 473 3.26 11.52 -6.56
C ALA A 473 2.91 12.95 -6.14
N ASP A 474 1.62 13.22 -5.93
CA ASP A 474 1.03 14.54 -5.70
C ASP A 474 0.36 14.59 -4.32
N TYR A 475 0.68 15.58 -3.50
CA TYR A 475 0.27 15.62 -2.09
C TYR A 475 -0.78 16.70 -1.79
N GLU A 476 -1.93 16.25 -1.29
CA GLU A 476 -2.99 17.11 -0.79
C GLU A 476 -2.88 17.27 0.73
N SER A 477 -2.40 18.44 1.16
CA SER A 477 -2.14 18.76 2.57
C SER A 477 -3.42 18.91 3.41
N SER A 478 -4.56 19.23 2.81
CA SER A 478 -5.83 19.43 3.55
C SER A 478 -6.39 18.14 4.16
N ASN A 479 -5.97 16.98 3.67
CA ASN A 479 -6.44 15.66 4.13
C ASN A 479 -5.31 14.61 4.29
N ASN A 480 -4.05 15.02 4.14
CA ASN A 480 -2.85 14.18 4.16
C ASN A 480 -2.92 12.98 3.18
N THR A 481 -3.32 13.24 1.93
CA THR A 481 -3.41 12.21 0.87
C THR A 481 -2.25 12.35 -0.11
N LEU A 482 -1.59 11.24 -0.44
CA LEU A 482 -0.63 11.16 -1.55
C LEU A 482 -1.26 10.42 -2.73
N THR A 483 -1.27 11.05 -3.91
CA THR A 483 -1.89 10.52 -5.13
C THR A 483 -0.83 10.18 -6.18
N PHE A 484 -0.75 8.90 -6.55
CA PHE A 484 0.10 8.41 -7.64
C PHE A 484 -0.66 8.44 -8.96
N LYS A 485 -0.18 9.20 -9.95
CA LYS A 485 -0.84 9.39 -11.25
C LYS A 485 0.17 9.62 -12.39
N LYS A 486 -0.23 9.36 -13.63
CA LYS A 486 0.52 9.78 -14.82
C LYS A 486 0.14 11.21 -15.18
N VAL A 487 1.14 12.06 -15.40
CA VAL A 487 0.99 13.42 -15.89
C VAL A 487 1.48 13.51 -17.33
N THR A 488 0.77 14.30 -18.12
CA THR A 488 1.04 14.63 -19.52
C THR A 488 0.99 16.15 -19.67
N SER A 489 1.53 16.71 -20.77
CA SER A 489 1.35 18.13 -21.06
C SER A 489 -0.10 18.61 -21.12
N ASN A 490 -1.08 17.71 -21.32
CA ASN A 490 -2.51 18.06 -21.39
C ASN A 490 -3.21 18.17 -20.03
N ASN A 491 -2.60 17.68 -18.94
CA ASN A 491 -3.19 17.72 -17.59
C ASN A 491 -2.24 18.27 -16.51
N ILE A 492 -1.04 18.70 -16.87
CA ILE A 492 -0.05 19.29 -15.95
C ILE A 492 -0.54 20.58 -15.27
N GLU A 493 -1.41 21.36 -15.90
CA GLU A 493 -2.02 22.56 -15.31
C GLU A 493 -2.97 22.25 -14.14
N SER A 494 -3.42 21.00 -14.02
CA SER A 494 -4.25 20.53 -12.89
C SER A 494 -3.45 19.94 -11.73
N LEU A 495 -2.12 20.00 -11.81
CA LEU A 495 -1.19 19.47 -10.81
C LEU A 495 -0.65 20.62 -9.95
N ASP A 496 -0.66 20.50 -8.63
CA ASP A 496 0.05 21.46 -7.78
C ASP A 496 1.54 21.14 -7.81
N LEU A 497 2.27 21.88 -8.65
CA LEU A 497 3.69 21.65 -8.89
C LEU A 497 4.56 21.90 -7.65
N ASN A 498 4.04 22.56 -6.61
CA ASN A 498 4.73 22.74 -5.34
C ASN A 498 4.63 21.51 -4.43
N HIS A 499 3.69 20.60 -4.71
CA HIS A 499 3.40 19.41 -3.91
C HIS A 499 3.48 18.11 -4.73
N ALA A 500 4.09 18.14 -5.92
CA ALA A 500 4.24 17.00 -6.81
C ALA A 500 5.71 16.68 -7.14
N VAL A 501 6.07 15.39 -7.10
CA VAL A 501 7.42 14.89 -7.42
C VAL A 501 7.36 13.69 -8.38
N ILE A 502 8.37 13.52 -9.24
CA ILE A 502 8.46 12.38 -10.17
C ILE A 502 8.74 11.09 -9.39
N VAL A 503 8.03 10.01 -9.73
CA VAL A 503 8.15 8.68 -9.10
C VAL A 503 9.39 7.94 -9.60
N ASN A 504 10.58 8.50 -9.35
CA ASN A 504 11.87 7.86 -9.62
C ASN A 504 12.29 6.90 -8.49
N LYS A 505 11.76 7.09 -7.28
CA LYS A 505 11.95 6.19 -6.13
C LYS A 505 10.59 5.57 -5.83
N PRO A 506 10.49 4.25 -5.62
CA PRO A 506 9.19 3.59 -5.56
C PRO A 506 8.45 3.82 -4.25
N THR A 507 9.12 4.08 -3.12
CA THR A 507 8.41 4.08 -1.82
C THR A 507 7.69 5.39 -1.53
N VAL A 508 6.53 5.30 -0.87
CA VAL A 508 5.80 6.45 -0.32
C VAL A 508 6.67 7.24 0.65
N GLY A 509 7.47 6.55 1.48
CA GLY A 509 8.41 7.21 2.40
C GLY A 509 9.47 8.05 1.68
N ASP A 510 9.95 7.61 0.51
CA ASP A 510 10.81 8.41 -0.34
C ASP A 510 10.08 9.63 -0.93
N MET A 511 8.85 9.47 -1.42
CA MET A 511 8.05 10.59 -1.95
C MET A 511 7.79 11.64 -0.87
N CYS A 512 7.38 11.22 0.33
CA CYS A 512 7.21 12.11 1.47
C CYS A 512 8.50 12.89 1.78
N ARG A 513 9.67 12.23 1.77
CA ARG A 513 10.96 12.87 1.99
C ARG A 513 11.29 13.93 0.94
N LEU A 514 11.02 13.67 -0.34
CA LEU A 514 11.25 14.64 -1.42
C LEU A 514 10.35 15.88 -1.24
N LEU A 515 9.08 15.64 -0.87
CA LEU A 515 8.07 16.68 -0.62
C LEU A 515 8.23 17.40 0.75
N GLY A 516 9.26 17.09 1.53
CA GLY A 516 9.45 17.68 2.88
C GLY A 516 8.43 17.21 3.94
N ILE A 517 7.63 16.19 3.63
CA ILE A 517 6.54 15.67 4.48
C ILE A 517 7.08 14.61 5.43
N ASN A 518 6.67 14.66 6.70
CA ASN A 518 6.84 13.54 7.61
C ASN A 518 5.92 12.37 7.15
N SER A 519 6.48 11.22 6.79
CA SER A 519 5.72 10.07 6.29
C SER A 519 4.65 9.56 7.27
N THR A 520 4.81 9.80 8.59
CA THR A 520 3.77 9.46 9.57
C THR A 520 2.56 10.40 9.54
N ALA A 521 2.58 11.48 8.75
CA ALA A 521 1.41 12.36 8.56
C ALA A 521 0.39 11.75 7.58
N ILE A 522 0.84 10.92 6.63
CA ILE A 522 0.00 10.34 5.57
C ILE A 522 -1.12 9.48 6.16
N LYS A 523 -2.36 9.79 5.77
CA LYS A 523 -3.58 9.07 6.16
C LYS A 523 -4.20 8.28 5.01
N SER A 524 -4.00 8.73 3.77
CA SER A 524 -4.53 8.08 2.58
C SER A 524 -3.48 8.02 1.47
N VAL A 525 -3.46 6.92 0.72
CA VAL A 525 -2.76 6.85 -0.57
C VAL A 525 -3.78 6.51 -1.65
N VAL A 526 -3.70 7.17 -2.78
CA VAL A 526 -4.59 6.98 -3.93
C VAL A 526 -3.77 6.63 -5.17
N PHE A 527 -4.21 5.64 -5.93
CA PHE A 527 -3.68 5.38 -7.27
C PHE A 527 -4.71 5.82 -8.31
N ASP A 528 -4.35 6.74 -9.18
CA ASP A 528 -5.20 7.11 -10.32
C ASP A 528 -5.17 6.02 -11.40
N LYS A 529 -6.24 5.92 -12.20
CA LYS A 529 -6.35 4.97 -13.31
C LYS A 529 -5.18 5.04 -14.30
N SER A 530 -4.61 6.24 -14.51
CA SER A 530 -3.45 6.45 -15.39
C SER A 530 -2.17 5.75 -14.90
N PHE A 531 -2.06 5.49 -13.58
CA PHE A 531 -0.89 4.85 -12.98
C PHE A 531 -0.77 3.35 -13.32
N LYS A 532 -1.83 2.70 -13.84
CA LYS A 532 -1.84 1.27 -14.21
C LYS A 532 -0.71 0.82 -15.15
N THR A 533 -0.12 1.76 -15.88
CA THR A 533 0.98 1.52 -16.83
C THR A 533 2.39 1.61 -16.20
N TYR A 534 2.51 2.13 -14.98
CA TYR A 534 3.77 2.11 -14.22
C TYR A 534 4.09 0.67 -13.80
N ALA A 535 5.18 0.09 -14.30
CA ALA A 535 5.53 -1.33 -14.15
C ALA A 535 6.82 -1.51 -13.31
N PRO A 536 6.76 -1.44 -11.97
CA PRO A 536 7.92 -1.60 -11.11
C PRO A 536 8.38 -3.07 -11.05
N THR A 537 9.69 -3.27 -10.88
CA THR A 537 10.30 -4.59 -10.65
C THR A 537 10.44 -4.95 -9.16
N SER A 538 10.23 -3.99 -8.26
CA SER A 538 10.22 -4.19 -6.81
C SER A 538 9.22 -3.24 -6.16
N LEU A 539 8.52 -3.74 -5.14
CA LEU A 539 7.65 -2.96 -4.23
C LEU A 539 8.17 -3.06 -2.78
N LYS A 540 9.48 -3.34 -2.63
CA LYS A 540 10.13 -3.45 -1.33
C LYS A 540 9.90 -2.18 -0.50
N GLY A 541 9.26 -2.34 0.65
CA GLY A 541 8.99 -1.24 1.58
C GLY A 541 8.08 -0.13 1.04
N PHE A 542 7.26 -0.38 0.00
CA PHE A 542 6.49 0.68 -0.68
C PHE A 542 5.68 1.57 0.27
N PHE A 543 4.98 0.97 1.25
CA PHE A 543 4.20 1.65 2.28
C PHE A 543 4.83 1.57 3.68
N ALA A 544 6.13 1.23 3.78
CA ALA A 544 6.75 0.97 5.07
C ALA A 544 6.74 2.20 6.01
N TRP A 545 6.48 1.93 7.29
CA TRP A 545 6.42 2.87 8.41
C TRP A 545 5.35 3.97 8.32
N LEU A 546 4.34 3.82 7.46
CA LEU A 546 3.18 4.71 7.42
C LEU A 546 2.20 4.37 8.57
N THR A 547 2.59 4.66 9.81
CA THR A 547 1.88 4.20 11.03
C THR A 547 0.46 4.71 11.16
N ASN A 548 0.15 5.85 10.51
CA ASN A 548 -1.17 6.51 10.51
C ASN A 548 -1.93 6.32 9.19
N LEU A 549 -1.47 5.44 8.28
CA LEU A 549 -2.18 5.12 7.04
C LEU A 549 -3.49 4.39 7.35
N GLU A 550 -4.60 5.08 7.15
CA GLU A 550 -5.95 4.57 7.41
C GLU A 550 -6.54 3.88 6.16
N THR A 551 -6.22 4.37 4.95
CA THR A 551 -6.82 3.90 3.69
C THR A 551 -5.84 3.88 2.51
N ILE A 552 -5.99 2.89 1.63
CA ILE A 552 -5.37 2.88 0.30
C ILE A 552 -6.49 2.72 -0.73
N LYS A 553 -6.65 3.68 -1.64
CA LYS A 553 -7.74 3.70 -2.64
C LYS A 553 -7.23 3.32 -4.01
N ASP A 554 -8.06 2.57 -4.74
CA ASP A 554 -7.83 2.15 -6.12
C ASP A 554 -6.50 1.41 -6.36
N LEU A 555 -6.03 0.67 -5.36
CA LEU A 555 -4.80 -0.12 -5.36
C LEU A 555 -4.67 -1.10 -6.56
N LYS A 556 -5.79 -1.47 -7.19
CA LYS A 556 -5.87 -2.18 -8.49
C LYS A 556 -5.11 -1.51 -9.66
N TYR A 557 -4.73 -0.24 -9.53
CA TYR A 557 -3.90 0.47 -10.52
C TYR A 557 -2.40 0.48 -10.18
N LEU A 558 -1.97 -0.16 -9.09
CA LEU A 558 -0.56 -0.49 -8.88
C LEU A 558 -0.23 -1.80 -9.61
N ASN A 559 0.54 -1.72 -10.70
CA ASN A 559 0.94 -2.92 -11.43
C ASN A 559 1.95 -3.76 -10.63
N THR A 560 1.68 -5.06 -10.52
CA THR A 560 2.50 -6.04 -9.80
C THR A 560 3.12 -7.10 -10.72
N GLU A 561 2.80 -7.11 -12.01
CA GLU A 561 3.10 -8.21 -12.95
C GLU A 561 4.60 -8.48 -13.15
N GLN A 562 5.47 -7.50 -12.94
CA GLN A 562 6.93 -7.63 -13.05
C GLN A 562 7.66 -7.63 -11.70
N VAL A 563 6.94 -7.62 -10.58
CA VAL A 563 7.53 -7.45 -9.24
C VAL A 563 8.18 -8.74 -8.76
N THR A 564 9.44 -8.66 -8.34
CA THR A 564 10.22 -9.80 -7.81
C THR A 564 10.48 -9.75 -6.31
N ASP A 565 10.31 -8.60 -5.67
CA ASP A 565 10.50 -8.37 -4.22
C ASP A 565 9.35 -7.52 -3.68
N MET A 566 8.57 -8.07 -2.75
CA MET A 566 7.51 -7.40 -1.97
C MET A 566 7.84 -7.37 -0.46
N SER A 567 9.10 -7.60 -0.09
CA SER A 567 9.52 -7.60 1.30
C SER A 567 9.24 -6.24 1.96
N ASN A 568 8.76 -6.27 3.20
CA ASN A 568 8.41 -5.08 3.99
C ASN A 568 7.30 -4.19 3.38
N MET A 569 6.57 -4.62 2.34
CA MET A 569 5.70 -3.73 1.54
C MET A 569 4.70 -2.89 2.37
N PHE A 570 4.07 -3.47 3.39
CA PHE A 570 3.16 -2.80 4.35
C PHE A 570 3.72 -2.76 5.78
N TYR A 571 5.04 -2.92 5.95
CA TYR A 571 5.68 -3.01 7.27
C TYR A 571 5.34 -1.79 8.13
N GLY A 572 4.66 -2.00 9.26
CA GLY A 572 4.37 -0.95 10.23
C GLY A 572 3.18 -0.07 9.88
N CYS A 573 2.33 -0.46 8.92
CA CYS A 573 1.03 0.18 8.65
C CYS A 573 0.01 -0.11 9.76
N SER A 574 0.31 0.33 11.00
CA SER A 574 -0.42 -0.06 12.22
C SER A 574 -1.86 0.45 12.32
N ALA A 575 -2.24 1.46 11.54
CA ALA A 575 -3.60 2.01 11.49
C ALA A 575 -4.47 1.40 10.37
N LEU A 576 -3.89 0.59 9.48
CA LEU A 576 -4.61 0.01 8.34
C LEU A 576 -5.55 -1.11 8.82
N THR A 577 -6.85 -0.97 8.54
CA THR A 577 -7.90 -1.89 9.02
C THR A 577 -8.37 -2.89 7.95
N SER A 578 -8.16 -2.58 6.67
CA SER A 578 -8.53 -3.41 5.52
C SER A 578 -7.60 -3.13 4.35
N LEU A 579 -7.48 -4.10 3.43
CA LEU A 579 -6.61 -4.02 2.25
C LEU A 579 -7.18 -4.89 1.13
N ASP A 580 -7.37 -4.32 -0.06
CA ASP A 580 -7.80 -5.04 -1.26
C ASP A 580 -6.57 -5.49 -2.07
N LEU A 581 -6.31 -6.81 -2.08
CA LEU A 581 -5.21 -7.44 -2.81
C LEU A 581 -5.67 -8.22 -4.06
N SER A 582 -6.94 -8.09 -4.46
CA SER A 582 -7.56 -8.87 -5.54
C SER A 582 -6.85 -8.79 -6.90
N ASN A 583 -6.07 -7.74 -7.13
CA ASN A 583 -5.36 -7.47 -8.38
C ASN A 583 -3.85 -7.76 -8.31
N PHE A 584 -3.35 -8.37 -7.22
CA PHE A 584 -1.92 -8.65 -7.05
C PHE A 584 -1.50 -9.91 -7.82
N ASN A 585 -0.64 -9.74 -8.83
CA ASN A 585 0.10 -10.84 -9.43
C ASN A 585 1.42 -11.03 -8.68
N THR A 586 1.55 -12.17 -7.99
CA THR A 586 2.72 -12.52 -7.17
C THR A 586 3.59 -13.61 -7.79
N ALA A 587 3.27 -14.11 -8.99
CA ALA A 587 3.93 -15.27 -9.60
C ALA A 587 5.43 -15.11 -9.90
N LYS A 588 5.98 -13.88 -9.85
CA LYS A 588 7.40 -13.57 -10.01
C LYS A 588 8.11 -13.20 -8.68
N VAL A 589 7.37 -13.11 -7.58
CA VAL A 589 7.88 -12.65 -6.28
C VAL A 589 8.70 -13.76 -5.59
N ARG A 590 9.91 -13.42 -5.14
CA ARG A 590 10.84 -14.34 -4.46
C ARG A 590 10.97 -14.09 -2.96
N ASP A 591 10.74 -12.85 -2.52
CA ASP A 591 10.83 -12.45 -1.12
C ASP A 591 9.54 -11.72 -0.69
N MET A 592 8.88 -12.26 0.34
CA MET A 592 7.70 -11.70 1.00
C MET A 592 7.96 -11.48 2.51
N SER A 593 9.22 -11.48 2.94
CA SER A 593 9.59 -11.28 4.35
C SER A 593 9.09 -9.93 4.86
N TYR A 594 8.62 -9.90 6.11
CA TYR A 594 8.06 -8.72 6.77
C TYR A 594 6.88 -8.03 6.05
N MET A 595 6.26 -8.64 5.03
CA MET A 595 5.30 -7.95 4.13
C MET A 595 4.15 -7.23 4.88
N PHE A 596 3.58 -7.85 5.92
CA PHE A 596 2.54 -7.27 6.78
C PHE A 596 2.99 -7.08 8.23
N TYR A 597 4.31 -7.12 8.51
CA TYR A 597 4.83 -7.03 9.89
C TYR A 597 4.28 -5.78 10.59
N ARG A 598 3.74 -5.92 11.81
CA ARG A 598 3.11 -4.85 12.60
C ARG A 598 1.91 -4.14 11.95
N CYS A 599 1.21 -4.79 11.03
CA CYS A 599 -0.13 -4.36 10.61
C CYS A 599 -1.17 -4.71 11.71
N SER A 600 -1.02 -4.11 12.89
CA SER A 600 -1.70 -4.52 14.12
C SER A 600 -3.22 -4.27 14.16
N ALA A 601 -3.77 -3.55 13.18
CA ALA A 601 -5.20 -3.25 13.05
C ALA A 601 -5.92 -4.03 11.94
N LEU A 602 -5.20 -4.83 11.13
CA LEU A 602 -5.82 -5.70 10.12
C LEU A 602 -6.54 -6.87 10.81
N SER A 603 -7.88 -6.89 10.69
CA SER A 603 -8.73 -7.94 11.26
C SER A 603 -8.95 -9.15 10.34
N SER A 604 -8.77 -8.94 9.04
CA SER A 604 -8.92 -9.93 7.96
C SER A 604 -8.02 -9.56 6.77
N LEU A 605 -7.63 -10.55 5.97
CA LEU A 605 -6.82 -10.38 4.78
C LEU A 605 -7.17 -11.46 3.75
N ASP A 606 -7.52 -11.05 2.53
CA ASP A 606 -7.74 -11.96 1.40
C ASP A 606 -6.41 -12.18 0.66
N LEU A 607 -5.97 -13.44 0.62
CA LEU A 607 -4.75 -13.89 -0.06
C LEU A 607 -5.04 -14.86 -1.21
N SER A 608 -6.29 -14.98 -1.65
CA SER A 608 -6.71 -15.93 -2.70
C SER A 608 -5.94 -15.81 -4.01
N ASN A 609 -5.44 -14.62 -4.37
CA ASN A 609 -4.67 -14.38 -5.59
C ASN A 609 -3.14 -14.56 -5.40
N PHE A 610 -2.67 -14.99 -4.23
CA PHE A 610 -1.24 -15.18 -3.98
C PHE A 610 -0.73 -16.50 -4.55
N ASN A 611 0.28 -16.41 -5.44
CA ASN A 611 1.08 -17.54 -5.90
C ASN A 611 2.47 -17.44 -5.26
N THR A 612 2.74 -18.32 -4.30
CA THR A 612 4.02 -18.34 -3.57
C THR A 612 5.00 -19.41 -4.06
N ALA A 613 4.74 -20.08 -5.17
CA ALA A 613 5.47 -21.28 -5.60
C ALA A 613 6.98 -21.07 -5.86
N ILE A 614 7.44 -19.83 -6.02
CA ILE A 614 8.86 -19.47 -6.16
C ILE A 614 9.41 -18.57 -5.03
N VAL A 615 8.65 -18.39 -3.95
CA VAL A 615 9.06 -17.61 -2.77
C VAL A 615 10.01 -18.44 -1.92
N THR A 616 11.18 -17.88 -1.60
CA THR A 616 12.20 -18.57 -0.78
C THR A 616 12.24 -18.08 0.67
N ASN A 617 11.66 -16.92 0.97
CA ASN A 617 11.69 -16.30 2.29
C ASN A 617 10.32 -15.71 2.68
N MET A 618 9.78 -16.15 3.83
CA MET A 618 8.52 -15.69 4.42
C MET A 618 8.69 -15.24 5.88
N SER A 619 9.93 -15.02 6.34
CA SER A 619 10.18 -14.65 7.74
C SER A 619 9.43 -13.37 8.14
N TYR A 620 8.84 -13.35 9.34
CA TYR A 620 8.04 -12.24 9.89
C TYR A 620 6.80 -11.79 9.09
N MET A 621 6.37 -12.53 8.04
CA MET A 621 5.37 -12.06 7.08
C MET A 621 4.09 -11.48 7.70
N PHE A 622 3.55 -12.11 8.76
CA PHE A 622 2.35 -11.68 9.48
C PHE A 622 2.62 -11.29 10.95
N SER A 623 3.89 -11.11 11.33
CA SER A 623 4.22 -10.91 12.74
C SER A 623 3.59 -9.62 13.30
N ASP A 624 3.21 -9.62 14.57
CA ASP A 624 2.52 -8.53 15.28
C ASP A 624 1.19 -8.07 14.60
N CYS A 625 0.59 -8.87 13.70
CA CYS A 625 -0.80 -8.72 13.23
C CYS A 625 -1.79 -9.14 14.33
N SER A 626 -1.77 -8.44 15.46
CA SER A 626 -2.41 -8.85 16.71
C SER A 626 -3.94 -8.99 16.69
N THR A 627 -4.61 -8.37 15.70
CA THR A 627 -6.07 -8.38 15.51
C THR A 627 -6.57 -9.38 14.47
N LEU A 628 -5.67 -10.01 13.70
CA LEU A 628 -6.02 -11.00 12.69
C LEU A 628 -6.57 -12.26 13.38
N SER A 629 -7.84 -12.56 13.14
CA SER A 629 -8.59 -13.60 13.86
C SER A 629 -8.66 -14.95 13.12
N SER A 630 -8.50 -14.89 11.80
CA SER A 630 -8.39 -16.02 10.87
C SER A 630 -7.54 -15.61 9.68
N LEU A 631 -6.96 -16.59 8.98
CA LEU A 631 -6.18 -16.38 7.77
C LEU A 631 -6.32 -17.61 6.87
N ASP A 632 -6.72 -17.41 5.62
CA ASP A 632 -6.73 -18.47 4.61
C ASP A 632 -5.35 -18.55 3.95
N LEU A 633 -4.73 -19.73 4.03
CA LEU A 633 -3.42 -20.04 3.45
C LEU A 633 -3.50 -21.16 2.41
N SER A 634 -4.70 -21.53 1.95
CA SER A 634 -4.92 -22.66 1.03
C SER A 634 -4.11 -22.55 -0.28
N ASN A 635 -3.88 -21.34 -0.80
CA ASN A 635 -3.08 -21.13 -2.02
C ASN A 635 -1.57 -21.01 -1.79
N PHE A 636 -1.08 -21.15 -0.55
CA PHE A 636 0.36 -21.08 -0.27
C PHE A 636 1.06 -22.41 -0.62
N ASN A 637 2.01 -22.32 -1.55
CA ASN A 637 3.01 -23.36 -1.78
C ASN A 637 4.33 -22.91 -1.13
N THR A 638 4.80 -23.67 -0.15
CA THR A 638 6.03 -23.37 0.60
C THR A 638 7.20 -24.30 0.28
N ALA A 639 7.09 -25.16 -0.74
CA ALA A 639 8.03 -26.26 -1.00
C ALA A 639 9.50 -25.84 -1.23
N ILE A 640 9.77 -24.57 -1.55
CA ILE A 640 11.12 -24.02 -1.69
C ILE A 640 11.46 -22.92 -0.66
N VAL A 641 10.62 -22.71 0.36
CA VAL A 641 10.87 -21.74 1.43
C VAL A 641 11.93 -22.30 2.38
N THR A 642 13.00 -21.55 2.63
CA THR A 642 14.10 -21.97 3.53
C THR A 642 14.01 -21.33 4.92
N ASN A 643 13.29 -20.21 5.05
CA ASN A 643 13.16 -19.47 6.31
C ASN A 643 11.70 -19.07 6.58
N MET A 644 11.18 -19.52 7.73
CA MET A 644 9.83 -19.22 8.26
C MET A 644 9.90 -18.60 9.66
N SER A 645 11.06 -18.12 10.10
CA SER A 645 11.20 -17.57 11.45
C SER A 645 10.24 -16.39 11.68
N TYR A 646 9.66 -16.33 12.88
CA TYR A 646 8.69 -15.32 13.31
C TYR A 646 7.41 -15.19 12.43
N MET A 647 7.11 -16.10 11.48
CA MET A 647 6.06 -15.89 10.48
C MET A 647 4.70 -15.43 11.03
N PHE A 648 4.27 -16.00 12.16
CA PHE A 648 3.04 -15.64 12.90
C PHE A 648 3.31 -15.12 14.33
N ASN A 649 4.55 -14.73 14.65
CA ASN A 649 4.90 -14.21 15.97
C ASN A 649 4.01 -13.02 16.36
N GLY A 650 3.30 -13.09 17.47
CA GLY A 650 2.46 -11.99 17.97
C GLY A 650 1.06 -11.91 17.34
N CYS A 651 0.64 -12.89 16.53
CA CYS A 651 -0.72 -13.00 16.00
C CYS A 651 -1.73 -13.42 17.09
N SER A 652 -1.86 -12.62 18.15
CA SER A 652 -2.55 -12.97 19.39
C SER A 652 -4.05 -13.30 19.24
N ALA A 653 -4.71 -12.83 18.17
CA ALA A 653 -6.12 -13.10 17.91
C ALA A 653 -6.40 -14.37 17.09
N LEU A 654 -5.38 -15.00 16.47
CA LEU A 654 -5.57 -16.27 15.76
C LEU A 654 -5.98 -17.38 16.75
N SER A 655 -7.10 -18.03 16.47
CA SER A 655 -7.67 -19.11 17.29
C SER A 655 -7.36 -20.51 16.77
N SER A 656 -7.14 -20.60 15.46
CA SER A 656 -6.80 -21.76 14.64
C SER A 656 -6.05 -21.28 13.39
N LEU A 657 -5.34 -22.19 12.72
CA LEU A 657 -4.66 -21.93 11.46
C LEU A 657 -4.57 -23.24 10.67
N ASP A 658 -5.01 -23.24 9.40
CA ASP A 658 -4.80 -24.37 8.50
C ASP A 658 -3.39 -24.26 7.88
N LEU A 659 -2.61 -25.32 8.06
CA LEU A 659 -1.24 -25.46 7.57
C LEU A 659 -1.07 -26.71 6.68
N SER A 660 -2.18 -27.32 6.23
CA SER A 660 -2.17 -28.56 5.44
C SER A 660 -1.30 -28.47 4.17
N ASN A 661 -1.27 -27.31 3.51
CA ASN A 661 -0.46 -27.09 2.30
C ASN A 661 1.01 -26.69 2.56
N PHE A 662 1.45 -26.59 3.83
CA PHE A 662 2.84 -26.25 4.15
C PHE A 662 3.78 -27.46 3.99
N ASN A 663 4.64 -27.41 2.98
CA ASN A 663 5.81 -28.26 2.87
C ASN A 663 7.01 -27.55 3.51
N THR A 664 7.60 -28.15 4.55
CA THR A 664 8.73 -27.59 5.29
C THR A 664 10.03 -28.37 5.15
N ALA A 665 10.11 -29.33 4.21
CA ALA A 665 11.23 -30.28 4.09
C ALA A 665 12.62 -29.64 3.86
N ILE A 666 12.69 -28.39 3.37
CA ILE A 666 13.95 -27.65 3.21
C ILE A 666 14.08 -26.41 4.12
N VAL A 667 13.18 -26.23 5.08
CA VAL A 667 13.22 -25.12 6.04
C VAL A 667 14.34 -25.36 7.06
N THR A 668 15.25 -24.39 7.21
CA THR A 668 16.37 -24.50 8.16
C THR A 668 16.15 -23.74 9.46
N ASN A 669 15.20 -22.80 9.50
CA ASN A 669 14.88 -21.98 10.67
C ASN A 669 13.36 -21.79 10.85
N MET A 670 12.85 -22.19 12.02
CA MET A 670 11.46 -22.06 12.48
C MET A 670 11.33 -21.31 13.82
N SER A 671 12.39 -20.59 14.24
CA SER A 671 12.37 -19.91 15.53
C SER A 671 11.26 -18.87 15.60
N TYR A 672 10.64 -18.74 16.77
CA TYR A 672 9.52 -17.84 17.06
C TYR A 672 8.28 -17.99 16.15
N MET A 673 8.16 -19.03 15.31
CA MET A 673 7.13 -19.10 14.25
C MET A 673 5.70 -18.82 14.74
N PHE A 674 5.33 -19.33 15.93
CA PHE A 674 4.04 -19.11 16.60
C PHE A 674 4.18 -18.40 17.97
N PHE A 675 5.31 -17.72 18.23
CA PHE A 675 5.55 -17.07 19.53
C PHE A 675 4.42 -16.07 19.86
N ASN A 676 3.91 -16.10 21.09
CA ASN A 676 2.77 -15.29 21.57
C ASN A 676 1.48 -15.37 20.71
N CYS A 677 1.23 -16.47 19.99
CA CYS A 677 -0.10 -16.80 19.44
C CYS A 677 -1.07 -17.18 20.57
N ALA A 678 -1.41 -16.21 21.43
CA ALA A 678 -1.98 -16.47 22.75
C ALA A 678 -3.36 -17.16 22.75
N ASN A 679 -4.17 -16.99 21.70
CA ASN A 679 -5.49 -17.62 21.56
C ASN A 679 -5.47 -18.91 20.72
N LEU A 680 -4.32 -19.35 20.23
CA LEU A 680 -4.20 -20.51 19.34
C LEU A 680 -4.46 -21.80 20.14
N SER A 681 -5.65 -22.37 19.92
CA SER A 681 -6.21 -23.45 20.75
C SER A 681 -5.76 -24.85 20.34
N SER A 682 -5.43 -25.01 19.06
CA SER A 682 -4.95 -26.23 18.42
C SER A 682 -4.08 -25.85 17.22
N LEU A 683 -3.21 -26.78 16.82
CA LEU A 683 -2.36 -26.70 15.64
C LEU A 683 -2.23 -28.11 15.07
N ASP A 684 -2.59 -28.29 13.80
CA ASP A 684 -2.15 -29.45 13.02
C ASP A 684 -0.76 -29.14 12.44
N LEU A 685 0.21 -29.99 12.77
CA LEU A 685 1.59 -29.94 12.29
C LEU A 685 1.98 -31.25 11.61
N SER A 686 1.01 -32.09 11.24
CA SER A 686 1.25 -33.45 10.75
C SER A 686 2.06 -33.49 9.46
N ASN A 687 1.99 -32.43 8.63
CA ASN A 687 2.76 -32.28 7.38
C ASN A 687 4.12 -31.57 7.57
N PHE A 688 4.52 -31.22 8.80
CA PHE A 688 5.83 -30.59 9.04
C PHE A 688 6.96 -31.62 8.99
N ASN A 689 7.90 -31.43 8.06
CA ASN A 689 9.16 -32.16 8.01
C ASN A 689 10.29 -31.31 8.58
N THR A 690 10.81 -31.71 9.74
CA THR A 690 11.83 -30.94 10.48
C THR A 690 13.24 -31.53 10.40
N ALA A 691 13.49 -32.49 9.48
CA ALA A 691 14.71 -33.31 9.43
C ALA A 691 16.03 -32.54 9.24
N ILE A 692 15.99 -31.30 8.75
CA ILE A 692 17.15 -30.41 8.56
C ILE A 692 17.04 -29.07 9.32
N VAL A 693 16.01 -28.88 10.14
CA VAL A 693 15.82 -27.65 10.92
C VAL A 693 16.95 -27.52 11.94
N SER A 694 17.54 -26.32 12.01
CA SER A 694 18.66 -26.01 12.91
C SER A 694 18.24 -25.21 14.15
N ASP A 695 17.15 -24.45 14.09
CA ASP A 695 16.68 -23.56 15.14
C ASP A 695 15.15 -23.63 15.26
N MET A 696 14.69 -23.97 16.47
CA MET A 696 13.29 -24.02 16.90
C MET A 696 13.08 -23.19 18.20
N SER A 697 14.02 -22.31 18.54
CA SER A 697 13.92 -21.48 19.74
C SER A 697 12.62 -20.67 19.75
N LEU A 698 11.94 -20.65 20.90
CA LEU A 698 10.66 -19.94 21.13
C LEU A 698 9.50 -20.28 20.17
N MET A 699 9.59 -21.35 19.36
CA MET A 699 8.63 -21.67 18.28
C MET A 699 7.15 -21.63 18.71
N PHE A 700 6.81 -22.14 19.89
CA PHE A 700 5.45 -22.12 20.45
C PHE A 700 5.32 -21.27 21.72
N GLY A 701 6.38 -20.59 22.15
CA GLY A 701 6.40 -19.90 23.44
C GLY A 701 5.24 -18.90 23.56
N GLY A 702 4.57 -18.85 24.71
CA GLY A 702 3.44 -17.95 24.92
C GLY A 702 2.13 -18.32 24.20
N CYS A 703 2.02 -19.51 23.58
CA CYS A 703 0.73 -20.10 23.17
C CYS A 703 -0.06 -20.53 24.42
N SER A 704 -0.61 -19.56 25.15
CA SER A 704 -1.04 -19.74 26.54
C SER A 704 -2.27 -20.63 26.73
N VAL A 705 -3.12 -20.77 25.69
CA VAL A 705 -4.33 -21.63 25.68
C VAL A 705 -4.15 -22.98 25.00
N LEU A 706 -3.02 -23.22 24.31
CA LEU A 706 -2.75 -24.49 23.63
C LEU A 706 -2.68 -25.63 24.65
N SER A 707 -3.62 -26.58 24.59
CA SER A 707 -3.83 -27.60 25.62
C SER A 707 -3.05 -28.91 25.39
N SER A 708 -2.77 -29.21 24.12
CA SER A 708 -1.97 -30.34 23.66
C SER A 708 -1.33 -30.02 22.31
N LEU A 709 -0.25 -30.72 21.97
CA LEU A 709 0.43 -30.59 20.67
C LEU A 709 0.98 -31.94 20.22
N ASP A 710 0.88 -32.23 18.93
CA ASP A 710 1.43 -33.44 18.33
C ASP A 710 2.70 -33.12 17.53
N LEU A 711 3.83 -33.69 17.97
CA LEU A 711 5.16 -33.54 17.38
C LEU A 711 5.73 -34.91 17.00
N SER A 712 4.88 -35.93 16.83
CA SER A 712 5.32 -37.29 16.50
C SER A 712 6.03 -37.43 15.16
N ASN A 713 5.71 -36.55 14.20
CA ASN A 713 6.38 -36.45 12.90
C ASN A 713 7.67 -35.60 12.92
N PHE A 714 8.07 -35.02 14.07
CA PHE A 714 9.27 -34.18 14.13
C PHE A 714 10.56 -35.02 14.19
N TYR A 715 11.50 -34.72 13.29
CA TYR A 715 12.80 -35.39 13.14
C TYR A 715 13.94 -34.46 13.58
N THR A 716 14.05 -34.16 14.86
CA THR A 716 14.88 -33.05 15.38
C THR A 716 16.40 -33.31 15.44
N LYS A 717 16.93 -34.28 14.68
CA LYS A 717 18.32 -34.74 14.76
C LYS A 717 19.38 -33.68 14.43
N GLU A 718 19.04 -32.64 13.68
CA GLU A 718 19.94 -31.53 13.28
C GLU A 718 19.73 -30.24 14.09
N VAL A 719 18.74 -30.20 14.99
CA VAL A 719 18.38 -28.99 15.74
C VAL A 719 19.46 -28.65 16.77
N ARG A 720 19.90 -27.39 16.78
CA ARG A 720 20.93 -26.84 17.66
C ARG A 720 20.37 -25.94 18.75
N ASP A 721 19.27 -25.20 18.49
CA ASP A 721 18.58 -24.39 19.49
C ASP A 721 17.10 -24.79 19.66
N MET A 722 16.71 -25.05 20.91
CA MET A 722 15.33 -25.31 21.36
C MET A 722 14.96 -24.45 22.59
N SER A 723 15.70 -23.38 22.85
CA SER A 723 15.55 -22.55 24.04
C SER A 723 14.14 -21.96 24.11
N TYR A 724 13.52 -22.08 25.28
CA TYR A 724 12.16 -21.61 25.56
C TYR A 724 11.07 -22.07 24.57
N MET A 725 11.28 -23.15 23.80
CA MET A 725 10.38 -23.59 22.71
C MET A 725 8.89 -23.67 23.09
N PHE A 726 8.56 -24.10 24.31
CA PHE A 726 7.19 -24.14 24.85
C PHE A 726 6.97 -23.15 26.02
N SER A 727 7.93 -22.28 26.32
CA SER A 727 7.87 -21.49 27.55
C SER A 727 6.60 -20.65 27.62
N ARG A 728 5.94 -20.62 28.79
CA ARG A 728 4.66 -19.94 29.04
C ARG A 728 3.44 -20.52 28.28
N CYS A 729 3.53 -21.71 27.70
CA CYS A 729 2.33 -22.47 27.29
C CYS A 729 1.59 -23.00 28.54
N SER A 730 0.88 -22.12 29.24
CA SER A 730 0.32 -22.40 30.56
C SER A 730 -0.80 -23.45 30.56
N ALA A 731 -1.57 -23.56 29.49
CA ALA A 731 -2.61 -24.58 29.35
C ALA A 731 -2.08 -25.96 28.91
N LEU A 732 -0.83 -26.05 28.45
CA LEU A 732 -0.29 -27.25 27.83
C LEU A 732 -0.19 -28.39 28.84
N THR A 733 -0.95 -29.45 28.60
CA THR A 733 -1.03 -30.64 29.47
C THR A 733 -0.17 -31.79 28.96
N THR A 734 -0.11 -31.93 27.64
CA THR A 734 0.42 -33.12 26.95
C THR A 734 1.14 -32.71 25.67
N ILE A 735 2.30 -33.29 25.40
CA ILE A 735 3.01 -33.15 24.12
C ILE A 735 3.25 -34.56 23.61
N TYR A 736 2.69 -34.90 22.45
CA TYR A 736 2.90 -36.20 21.82
C TYR A 736 4.18 -36.19 20.99
N ALA A 737 5.00 -37.24 21.10
CA ALA A 737 6.20 -37.38 20.29
C ALA A 737 6.53 -38.86 20.03
N SER A 738 7.41 -39.10 19.06
CA SER A 738 7.98 -40.41 18.76
C SER A 738 9.47 -40.44 19.16
N ASP A 739 10.12 -41.58 18.96
CA ASP A 739 11.57 -41.75 19.12
C ASP A 739 12.42 -40.93 18.12
N LYS A 740 11.78 -40.37 17.07
CA LYS A 740 12.40 -39.47 16.08
C LYS A 740 12.70 -38.08 16.65
N PHE A 741 12.03 -37.67 17.73
CA PHE A 741 12.35 -36.42 18.44
C PHE A 741 13.55 -36.66 19.37
N VAL A 742 14.73 -36.26 18.90
CA VAL A 742 16.01 -36.40 19.63
C VAL A 742 16.65 -35.03 19.87
N THR A 743 17.29 -34.87 21.03
CA THR A 743 17.95 -33.61 21.43
C THR A 743 19.48 -33.69 21.43
N SER A 744 20.06 -34.73 20.83
CA SER A 744 21.50 -35.05 20.92
C SER A 744 22.46 -34.01 20.29
N LYS A 745 21.97 -33.15 19.39
CA LYS A 745 22.75 -32.02 18.81
C LYS A 745 22.39 -30.66 19.39
N VAL A 746 21.46 -30.59 20.36
CA VAL A 746 21.03 -29.33 20.97
C VAL A 746 22.18 -28.74 21.79
N GLN A 747 22.63 -27.55 21.40
CA GLN A 747 23.70 -26.80 22.04
C GLN A 747 23.13 -25.76 23.00
N SER A 748 21.92 -25.28 22.72
CA SER A 748 21.20 -24.25 23.43
C SER A 748 19.75 -24.72 23.60
N GLY A 749 19.32 -24.94 24.84
CA GLY A 749 18.01 -25.53 25.12
C GLY A 749 17.55 -25.22 26.54
N ILE A 750 17.81 -23.99 26.97
CA ILE A 750 17.47 -23.51 28.31
C ILE A 750 15.96 -23.22 28.41
N SER A 751 15.38 -23.50 29.58
CA SER A 751 14.01 -23.08 29.92
C SER A 751 12.91 -23.45 28.90
N MET A 752 13.15 -24.46 28.06
CA MET A 752 12.24 -25.02 27.05
C MET A 752 10.79 -25.18 27.54
N PHE A 753 10.60 -25.68 28.77
CA PHE A 753 9.30 -25.90 29.40
C PHE A 753 8.93 -24.88 30.49
N SER A 754 9.70 -23.79 30.64
CA SER A 754 9.52 -22.85 31.76
C SER A 754 8.11 -22.26 31.80
N ALA A 755 7.46 -22.36 32.95
CA ALA A 755 6.07 -21.98 33.22
C ALA A 755 4.96 -22.84 32.56
N CYS A 756 5.26 -24.02 32.01
CA CYS A 756 4.27 -25.01 31.55
C CYS A 756 3.65 -25.79 32.72
N LYS A 757 3.03 -25.09 33.68
CA LYS A 757 2.67 -25.64 35.01
C LYS A 757 1.69 -26.83 34.97
N ASN A 758 0.93 -26.99 33.89
CA ASN A 758 -0.02 -28.08 33.71
C ASN A 758 0.56 -29.31 32.98
N LEU A 759 1.80 -29.22 32.49
CA LEU A 759 2.45 -30.25 31.67
C LEU A 759 2.75 -31.51 32.48
N LYS A 760 2.44 -32.66 31.88
CA LYS A 760 2.69 -33.99 32.45
C LYS A 760 3.27 -34.89 31.38
N GLY A 761 4.45 -35.45 31.65
CA GLY A 761 4.92 -36.62 30.93
C GLY A 761 4.27 -37.90 31.46
N THR A 762 4.61 -39.04 30.87
CA THR A 762 4.04 -40.36 31.22
C THR A 762 4.10 -40.70 32.72
N ILE A 763 5.14 -40.24 33.43
CA ILE A 763 5.31 -40.42 34.88
C ILE A 763 5.71 -39.11 35.60
N LEU A 764 6.28 -38.14 34.88
CA LEU A 764 6.81 -36.90 35.45
C LEU A 764 5.77 -35.77 35.45
N ASN A 765 5.36 -35.32 36.64
CA ASN A 765 4.69 -34.03 36.81
C ASN A 765 5.69 -32.86 36.67
N TYR A 766 5.22 -31.71 36.14
CA TYR A 766 5.99 -30.46 36.01
C TYR A 766 6.76 -30.06 37.29
N LYS A 767 8.00 -29.56 37.12
CA LYS A 767 8.82 -28.96 38.18
C LYS A 767 9.65 -27.81 37.60
N ASP A 768 9.69 -26.65 38.27
CA ASP A 768 10.45 -25.48 37.77
C ASP A 768 11.97 -25.73 37.64
N SER A 769 12.53 -26.66 38.43
CA SER A 769 13.93 -27.09 38.32
C SER A 769 14.23 -28.09 37.19
N LYS A 770 13.21 -28.46 36.40
CA LYS A 770 13.29 -29.42 35.30
C LYS A 770 12.65 -28.78 34.06
N THR A 771 13.33 -27.81 33.46
CA THR A 771 12.73 -27.00 32.38
C THR A 771 13.55 -26.91 31.10
N ASP A 772 14.76 -27.47 31.06
CA ASP A 772 15.59 -27.54 29.86
C ASP A 772 15.22 -28.71 28.92
N HIS A 773 15.87 -28.74 27.76
CA HIS A 773 15.70 -29.73 26.69
C HIS A 773 16.02 -31.19 27.07
N THR A 774 16.73 -31.47 28.18
CA THR A 774 16.99 -32.86 28.59
C THR A 774 15.69 -33.58 29.00
N TYR A 775 14.65 -32.81 29.34
CA TYR A 775 13.30 -33.29 29.65
C TYR A 775 12.40 -33.46 28.42
N ALA A 776 12.86 -33.11 27.21
CA ALA A 776 12.15 -33.30 25.95
C ALA A 776 12.36 -34.74 25.40
N ASN A 777 11.81 -35.72 26.10
CA ASN A 777 11.90 -37.14 25.72
C ASN A 777 10.67 -37.94 26.21
N CYS A 778 10.40 -39.09 25.59
CA CYS A 778 9.27 -39.98 25.93
C CYS A 778 9.57 -41.00 27.05
N GLY A 779 10.72 -40.89 27.71
CA GLY A 779 11.15 -41.77 28.80
C GLY A 779 10.53 -41.41 30.15
N THR A 780 10.84 -42.20 31.18
CA THR A 780 10.28 -42.04 32.54
C THR A 780 10.69 -40.73 33.23
N ASN A 781 11.66 -40.00 32.69
CA ASN A 781 12.16 -38.73 33.21
C ASN A 781 11.83 -37.52 32.32
N GLY A 782 11.08 -37.66 31.22
CA GLY A 782 10.73 -36.58 30.31
C GLY A 782 9.26 -36.15 30.38
N TYR A 783 8.91 -35.12 29.60
CA TYR A 783 7.56 -34.55 29.49
C TYR A 783 6.77 -34.97 28.26
N PHE A 784 7.37 -35.71 27.32
CA PHE A 784 6.65 -36.14 26.13
C PHE A 784 5.91 -37.46 26.41
N THR A 785 4.74 -37.58 25.79
CA THR A 785 3.93 -38.80 25.81
C THR A 785 4.20 -39.56 24.50
N PRO A 786 4.66 -40.82 24.55
CA PRO A 786 4.86 -41.61 23.34
C PRO A 786 3.52 -41.91 22.66
N VAL A 787 3.52 -41.82 21.33
CA VAL A 787 2.45 -42.34 20.48
C VAL A 787 2.94 -43.55 19.70
N PHE A 788 2.02 -44.46 19.43
CA PHE A 788 2.30 -45.75 18.84
C PHE A 788 1.33 -46.05 17.69
N GLU A 789 1.88 -46.42 16.54
CA GLU A 789 1.15 -46.87 15.36
C GLU A 789 1.23 -48.40 15.29
N TYR A 790 0.11 -49.07 15.03
CA TYR A 790 0.02 -50.54 15.04
C TYR A 790 -1.22 -51.05 14.31
N ALA A 791 -1.27 -52.37 14.07
CA ALA A 791 -2.45 -53.07 13.60
C ALA A 791 -2.85 -54.20 14.58
N GLU A 792 -4.14 -54.47 14.74
CA GLU A 792 -4.69 -55.53 15.59
C GLU A 792 -5.63 -56.42 14.78
N PHE A 793 -5.47 -57.73 14.88
CA PHE A 793 -6.36 -58.70 14.23
C PHE A 793 -7.36 -59.28 15.23
N ASN A 794 -8.63 -59.34 14.85
CA ASN A 794 -9.70 -59.94 15.63
C ASN A 794 -10.16 -61.26 14.99
N GLU A 795 -9.68 -62.38 15.52
CA GLU A 795 -10.01 -63.75 15.04
C GLU A 795 -11.53 -64.02 14.99
N GLY A 796 -12.30 -63.45 15.91
CA GLY A 796 -13.75 -63.68 16.02
C GLY A 796 -14.56 -63.05 14.88
N THR A 797 -14.07 -61.96 14.29
CA THR A 797 -14.71 -61.29 13.14
C THR A 797 -13.98 -61.58 11.82
N GLY A 798 -12.65 -61.66 11.84
CA GLY A 798 -11.79 -61.61 10.66
C GLY A 798 -11.42 -60.17 10.27
N THR A 799 -11.52 -59.23 11.21
CA THR A 799 -11.23 -57.80 10.97
C THR A 799 -9.80 -57.47 11.39
N LEU A 800 -9.04 -56.81 10.51
CA LEU A 800 -7.73 -56.22 10.80
C LEU A 800 -7.86 -54.70 10.97
N THR A 801 -7.62 -54.17 12.16
CA THR A 801 -7.77 -52.73 12.44
C THR A 801 -6.42 -52.04 12.63
N PHE A 802 -6.15 -50.99 11.86
CA PHE A 802 -5.01 -50.09 12.03
C PHE A 802 -5.39 -48.96 13.00
N ARG A 803 -4.52 -48.69 13.98
CA ARG A 803 -4.76 -47.74 15.09
C ARG A 803 -3.52 -46.93 15.44
N ARG A 804 -3.76 -45.73 15.98
CA ARG A 804 -2.73 -44.90 16.62
C ARG A 804 -3.16 -44.66 18.07
N GLY A 805 -2.25 -44.80 19.03
CA GLY A 805 -2.62 -44.64 20.44
C GLY A 805 -1.45 -44.53 21.40
N LEU A 806 -1.78 -44.28 22.68
CA LEU A 806 -0.79 -44.05 23.75
C LEU A 806 -0.17 -45.36 24.29
N SER A 807 -0.68 -46.51 23.84
CA SER A 807 -0.18 -47.84 24.17
C SER A 807 -0.52 -48.84 23.06
N LYS A 808 0.29 -49.91 22.96
CA LYS A 808 0.01 -51.07 22.11
C LYS A 808 -0.56 -52.21 22.96
N SER A 809 -1.56 -52.93 22.45
CA SER A 809 -2.00 -54.19 23.06
C SER A 809 -0.93 -55.28 22.93
N LYS A 810 -1.04 -56.36 23.71
CA LYS A 810 -0.16 -57.53 23.58
C LYS A 810 -0.33 -58.29 22.26
N VAL A 811 -1.47 -58.10 21.59
CA VAL A 811 -1.80 -58.70 20.28
C VAL A 811 -1.59 -57.72 19.11
N ALA A 812 -1.02 -56.54 19.37
CA ALA A 812 -0.78 -55.52 18.36
C ALA A 812 0.50 -55.80 17.58
N TYR A 813 0.38 -55.81 16.25
CA TYR A 813 1.47 -55.90 15.31
C TYR A 813 2.07 -54.52 15.02
N ALA A 814 3.39 -54.43 14.88
CA ALA A 814 4.04 -53.22 14.40
C ALA A 814 3.82 -53.04 12.89
N LEU A 815 3.78 -51.78 12.44
CA LEU A 815 3.79 -51.47 11.01
C LEU A 815 5.16 -51.79 10.39
N ASN A 816 5.16 -52.09 9.10
CA ASN A 816 6.35 -52.45 8.35
C ASN A 816 7.29 -51.25 8.21
N VAL A 817 8.59 -51.55 8.22
CA VAL A 817 9.67 -50.63 7.85
C VAL A 817 10.39 -51.22 6.65
N GLU A 818 10.65 -50.41 5.62
CA GLU A 818 11.25 -50.85 4.36
C GLU A 818 10.52 -52.08 3.76
N ALA A 819 11.25 -53.07 3.22
CA ALA A 819 10.68 -54.27 2.60
C ALA A 819 10.46 -55.45 3.59
N SER A 820 10.16 -55.16 4.85
CA SER A 820 9.83 -56.19 5.85
C SER A 820 8.42 -56.77 5.64
N ASP A 821 8.22 -58.05 5.97
CA ASP A 821 6.91 -58.71 5.88
C ASP A 821 6.02 -58.33 7.10
N PRO A 822 4.72 -58.02 6.90
CA PRO A 822 3.82 -57.68 8.00
C PRO A 822 3.56 -58.85 8.95
N GLY A 823 3.56 -58.58 10.26
CA GLY A 823 3.34 -59.62 11.27
C GLY A 823 1.97 -60.32 11.18
N TRP A 824 0.94 -59.61 10.70
CA TRP A 824 -0.41 -60.16 10.53
C TRP A 824 -0.60 -61.05 9.29
N LEU A 825 0.43 -61.26 8.44
CA LEU A 825 0.34 -62.19 7.31
C LEU A 825 0.05 -63.63 7.72
N THR A 826 0.29 -64.00 8.97
CA THR A 826 -0.14 -65.28 9.55
C THR A 826 -1.65 -65.50 9.45
N HIS A 827 -2.45 -64.44 9.38
CA HIS A 827 -3.91 -64.45 9.33
C HIS A 827 -4.48 -64.07 7.95
N LYS A 828 -3.67 -63.98 6.89
CA LYS A 828 -4.12 -63.50 5.56
C LYS A 828 -5.38 -64.21 5.02
N ASP A 829 -5.50 -65.52 5.26
CA ASP A 829 -6.62 -66.33 4.80
C ASP A 829 -7.88 -66.14 5.68
N GLU A 830 -7.73 -65.56 6.87
CA GLU A 830 -8.78 -65.27 7.85
C GLU A 830 -9.31 -63.82 7.75
N ILE A 831 -8.50 -62.90 7.21
CA ILE A 831 -8.86 -61.48 7.01
C ILE A 831 -9.97 -61.37 5.97
N LYS A 832 -11.11 -60.81 6.40
CA LYS A 832 -12.30 -60.52 5.59
C LYS A 832 -12.53 -59.02 5.41
N GLU A 833 -12.03 -58.24 6.36
CA GLU A 833 -12.27 -56.81 6.50
C GLU A 833 -11.01 -56.12 7.01
N VAL A 834 -10.74 -54.92 6.51
CA VAL A 834 -9.72 -54.02 7.03
C VAL A 834 -10.38 -52.73 7.49
N VAL A 835 -9.99 -52.22 8.66
CA VAL A 835 -10.48 -50.95 9.19
C VAL A 835 -9.29 -50.04 9.48
N PHE A 836 -9.26 -48.86 8.88
CA PHE A 836 -8.36 -47.79 9.29
C PHE A 836 -9.13 -46.87 10.25
N ASP A 837 -8.91 -47.06 11.55
CA ASP A 837 -9.57 -46.29 12.60
C ASP A 837 -9.23 -44.79 12.45
N ALA A 838 -10.14 -43.89 12.82
CA ALA A 838 -9.93 -42.45 12.69
C ALA A 838 -8.67 -41.94 13.41
N SER A 839 -8.22 -42.63 14.47
CA SER A 839 -6.93 -42.34 15.11
C SER A 839 -5.72 -42.48 14.17
N PHE A 840 -5.82 -43.32 13.15
CA PHE A 840 -4.72 -43.62 12.22
C PHE A 840 -4.44 -42.51 11.19
N ALA A 841 -5.30 -41.49 11.06
CA ALA A 841 -5.12 -40.39 10.11
C ALA A 841 -3.79 -39.63 10.26
N ASP A 842 -3.26 -39.55 11.49
CA ASP A 842 -1.96 -38.94 11.79
C ASP A 842 -0.77 -39.89 11.56
N ALA A 843 -1.00 -41.19 11.38
CA ALA A 843 0.07 -42.15 11.17
C ALA A 843 0.77 -41.87 9.83
N ARG A 844 2.10 -42.06 9.80
CA ARG A 844 2.92 -41.84 8.60
C ARG A 844 3.77 -43.07 8.28
N PRO A 845 3.16 -44.17 7.81
CA PRO A 845 3.90 -45.37 7.41
C PRO A 845 4.93 -45.05 6.32
N THR A 846 6.09 -45.71 6.38
CA THR A 846 7.16 -45.58 5.37
C THR A 846 7.10 -46.68 4.31
N SER A 847 6.33 -47.74 4.55
CA SER A 847 6.04 -48.81 3.60
C SER A 847 4.67 -49.44 3.84
N CYS A 848 3.98 -49.74 2.75
CA CYS A 848 2.78 -50.59 2.72
C CYS A 848 3.05 -51.95 2.04
N TYR A 849 4.33 -52.35 1.94
CA TYR A 849 4.76 -53.59 1.31
C TYR A 849 4.05 -54.81 1.92
N LYS A 850 3.42 -55.62 1.06
CA LYS A 850 2.65 -56.82 1.43
C LYS A 850 1.48 -56.65 2.40
N TRP A 851 1.01 -55.44 2.73
CA TRP A 851 0.01 -55.26 3.80
C TRP A 851 -1.25 -56.15 3.69
N PHE A 852 -1.77 -56.42 2.49
CA PHE A 852 -2.91 -57.31 2.25
C PHE A 852 -2.59 -58.45 1.27
N TRP A 853 -1.31 -58.87 1.24
CA TRP A 853 -0.81 -59.85 0.28
C TRP A 853 -1.45 -61.22 0.44
N TYR A 854 -2.16 -61.65 -0.61
CA TYR A 854 -3.02 -62.84 -0.65
C TYR A 854 -4.07 -62.89 0.46
N CYS A 855 -4.62 -61.74 0.88
CA CYS A 855 -5.83 -61.70 1.68
C CYS A 855 -7.06 -62.05 0.80
N THR A 856 -7.18 -63.32 0.39
CA THR A 856 -8.18 -63.76 -0.62
C THR A 856 -9.62 -63.62 -0.14
N ASN A 857 -9.84 -63.52 1.17
CA ASN A 857 -11.15 -63.33 1.78
C ASN A 857 -11.53 -61.85 2.01
N LEU A 858 -10.59 -60.91 1.81
CA LEU A 858 -10.83 -59.47 1.99
C LEU A 858 -11.88 -58.96 1.00
N ALA A 859 -13.01 -58.50 1.54
CA ALA A 859 -14.15 -58.00 0.78
C ALA A 859 -14.44 -56.50 1.04
N THR A 860 -14.14 -56.01 2.24
CA THR A 860 -14.41 -54.63 2.67
C THR A 860 -13.15 -53.96 3.23
N ILE A 861 -12.98 -52.67 2.93
CA ILE A 861 -12.01 -51.80 3.59
C ILE A 861 -12.74 -50.54 4.03
N GLU A 862 -12.77 -50.27 5.33
CA GLU A 862 -13.41 -49.10 5.92
C GLU A 862 -12.37 -48.08 6.40
N GLY A 863 -12.69 -46.80 6.28
CA GLY A 863 -11.83 -45.71 6.78
C GLY A 863 -10.54 -45.48 6.00
N ILE A 864 -10.40 -45.98 4.77
CA ILE A 864 -9.15 -45.90 3.98
C ILE A 864 -8.65 -44.47 3.75
N GLU A 865 -9.51 -43.46 3.86
CA GLU A 865 -9.18 -42.05 3.95
C GLU A 865 -8.24 -41.69 5.11
N ASN A 866 -8.22 -42.48 6.18
CA ASN A 866 -7.31 -42.35 7.33
C ASN A 866 -5.92 -42.96 7.05
N LEU A 867 -5.67 -43.54 5.88
CA LEU A 867 -4.34 -44.02 5.49
C LEU A 867 -3.57 -42.91 4.75
N ASN A 868 -2.82 -42.09 5.49
CA ASN A 868 -1.87 -41.17 4.87
C ASN A 868 -0.66 -41.94 4.30
N THR A 869 -0.42 -41.78 3.00
CA THR A 869 0.64 -42.48 2.25
C THR A 869 1.81 -41.59 1.84
N GLU A 870 1.86 -40.32 2.26
CA GLU A 870 2.84 -39.34 1.75
C GLU A 870 4.31 -39.74 1.95
N ASN A 871 4.61 -40.48 3.03
CA ASN A 871 5.95 -40.94 3.37
C ASN A 871 6.23 -42.39 2.92
N VAL A 872 5.27 -43.04 2.25
CA VAL A 872 5.41 -44.41 1.75
C VAL A 872 6.34 -44.42 0.55
N THR A 873 7.41 -45.20 0.66
CA THR A 873 8.40 -45.39 -0.43
C THR A 873 8.16 -46.70 -1.21
N ASN A 874 7.48 -47.67 -0.60
CA ASN A 874 7.26 -49.00 -1.17
C ASN A 874 5.81 -49.47 -0.92
N MET A 875 5.06 -49.65 -2.02
CA MET A 875 3.69 -50.18 -2.08
C MET A 875 3.63 -51.56 -2.76
N GLY A 876 4.78 -52.23 -2.90
CA GLY A 876 4.89 -53.53 -3.57
C GLY A 876 3.92 -54.56 -2.99
N VAL A 877 3.14 -55.19 -3.87
CA VAL A 877 2.16 -56.25 -3.60
C VAL A 877 1.15 -55.94 -2.49
N MET A 878 0.87 -54.65 -2.24
CA MET A 878 0.01 -54.17 -1.15
C MET A 878 -1.39 -54.82 -1.16
N PHE A 879 -2.06 -54.88 -2.31
CA PHE A 879 -3.38 -55.51 -2.49
C PHE A 879 -3.32 -56.80 -3.32
N CYS A 880 -2.13 -57.30 -3.64
CA CYS A 880 -1.96 -58.43 -4.55
C CYS A 880 -2.66 -59.68 -4.01
N GLY A 881 -3.64 -60.21 -4.74
CA GLY A 881 -4.41 -61.39 -4.38
C GLY A 881 -5.67 -61.12 -3.53
N CYS A 882 -6.12 -59.87 -3.40
CA CYS A 882 -7.41 -59.52 -2.79
C CYS A 882 -8.59 -59.85 -3.72
N GLN A 883 -8.83 -61.16 -3.95
CA GLN A 883 -9.72 -61.66 -5.01
C GLN A 883 -11.20 -61.25 -4.87
N LYS A 884 -11.68 -61.02 -3.64
CA LYS A 884 -13.08 -60.62 -3.35
C LYS A 884 -13.32 -59.11 -3.37
N LEU A 885 -12.27 -58.30 -3.47
CA LEU A 885 -12.38 -56.85 -3.49
C LEU A 885 -12.95 -56.42 -4.86
N SER A 886 -14.16 -55.85 -4.87
CA SER A 886 -14.87 -55.42 -6.09
C SER A 886 -14.66 -53.95 -6.43
N SER A 887 -14.36 -53.12 -5.42
CA SER A 887 -14.04 -51.70 -5.54
C SER A 887 -12.96 -51.32 -4.53
N LEU A 888 -12.17 -50.29 -4.83
CA LEU A 888 -11.14 -49.75 -3.95
C LEU A 888 -11.06 -48.23 -4.17
N ASP A 889 -11.23 -47.44 -3.11
CA ASP A 889 -11.01 -46.00 -3.16
C ASP A 889 -9.53 -45.70 -2.88
N LEU A 890 -8.92 -44.91 -3.76
CA LEU A 890 -7.52 -44.51 -3.74
C LEU A 890 -7.36 -42.99 -3.88
N THR A 891 -8.45 -42.23 -3.78
CA THR A 891 -8.45 -40.77 -4.00
C THR A 891 -7.50 -40.03 -3.05
N ASN A 892 -7.36 -40.51 -1.81
CA ASN A 892 -6.47 -39.93 -0.79
C ASN A 892 -5.01 -40.44 -0.83
N PHE A 893 -4.64 -41.29 -1.81
CA PHE A 893 -3.26 -41.79 -1.89
C PHE A 893 -2.30 -40.75 -2.47
N ASN A 894 -1.27 -40.39 -1.70
CA ASN A 894 -0.13 -39.58 -2.17
C ASN A 894 1.05 -40.50 -2.46
N THR A 895 1.34 -40.71 -3.75
CA THR A 895 2.40 -41.63 -4.19
C THR A 895 3.70 -40.94 -4.62
N GLY A 896 3.84 -39.63 -4.40
CA GLY A 896 4.98 -38.84 -4.91
C GLY A 896 6.36 -39.26 -4.39
N ASN A 897 6.42 -39.98 -3.26
CA ASN A 897 7.66 -40.55 -2.68
C ASN A 897 7.84 -42.06 -2.96
N VAL A 898 6.90 -42.70 -3.67
CA VAL A 898 6.93 -44.15 -3.95
C VAL A 898 7.94 -44.46 -5.06
N THR A 899 8.86 -45.38 -4.81
CA THR A 899 9.82 -45.89 -5.80
C THR A 899 9.44 -47.29 -6.31
N ASN A 900 8.60 -48.04 -5.57
CA ASN A 900 8.22 -49.41 -5.90
C ASN A 900 6.71 -49.66 -5.76
N MET A 901 6.08 -50.04 -6.87
CA MET A 901 4.68 -50.46 -7.02
C MET A 901 4.54 -51.87 -7.63
N PHE A 902 5.59 -52.70 -7.53
CA PHE A 902 5.60 -54.07 -8.05
C PHE A 902 4.34 -54.85 -7.64
N GLY A 903 3.58 -55.36 -8.60
CA GLY A 903 2.41 -56.19 -8.35
C GLY A 903 1.31 -55.55 -7.48
N MET A 904 1.25 -54.23 -7.32
CA MET A 904 0.39 -53.56 -6.30
C MET A 904 -1.06 -54.07 -6.26
N PHE A 905 -1.68 -54.32 -7.42
CA PHE A 905 -3.06 -54.83 -7.55
C PHE A 905 -3.13 -56.23 -8.22
N GLY A 906 -2.00 -56.93 -8.33
CA GLY A 906 -1.94 -58.22 -9.04
C GLY A 906 -2.95 -59.24 -8.51
N TYR A 907 -3.59 -60.00 -9.39
CA TYR A 907 -4.55 -61.06 -9.08
C TYR A 907 -5.82 -60.61 -8.32
N CYS A 908 -6.14 -59.31 -8.35
CA CYS A 908 -7.44 -58.79 -7.90
C CYS A 908 -8.54 -59.07 -8.93
N TYR A 909 -9.07 -60.30 -8.94
CA TYR A 909 -10.07 -60.74 -9.91
C TYR A 909 -11.42 -60.01 -9.85
N GLY A 910 -11.77 -59.39 -8.72
CA GLY A 910 -13.04 -58.71 -8.50
C GLY A 910 -13.11 -57.25 -8.99
N LEU A 911 -11.97 -56.56 -9.10
CA LEU A 911 -11.94 -55.13 -9.44
C LEU A 911 -12.37 -54.88 -10.89
N THR A 912 -13.43 -54.07 -11.06
CA THR A 912 -13.97 -53.69 -12.37
C THR A 912 -13.41 -52.36 -12.88
N SER A 913 -13.11 -51.42 -12.00
CA SER A 913 -12.43 -50.16 -12.31
C SER A 913 -11.46 -49.77 -11.21
N LEU A 914 -10.43 -48.99 -11.57
CA LEU A 914 -9.50 -48.37 -10.63
C LEU A 914 -9.37 -46.89 -10.97
N ASP A 915 -9.32 -46.04 -9.94
CA ASP A 915 -9.00 -44.63 -10.08
C ASP A 915 -7.62 -44.34 -9.49
N LEU A 916 -6.68 -43.97 -10.35
CA LEU A 916 -5.29 -43.64 -10.03
C LEU A 916 -4.99 -42.18 -10.39
N THR A 917 -6.01 -41.32 -10.51
CA THR A 917 -5.82 -39.90 -10.87
C THR A 917 -5.02 -39.11 -9.83
N SER A 918 -5.07 -39.54 -8.56
CA SER A 918 -4.25 -39.04 -7.45
C SER A 918 -2.76 -39.44 -7.55
N PHE A 919 -2.42 -40.47 -8.32
CA PHE A 919 -1.08 -41.05 -8.31
C PHE A 919 -0.06 -40.17 -9.05
N ASN A 920 1.04 -39.87 -8.37
CA ASN A 920 2.22 -39.24 -8.95
C ASN A 920 3.35 -40.26 -9.00
N THR A 921 3.64 -40.77 -10.20
CA THR A 921 4.61 -41.88 -10.39
C THR A 921 5.95 -41.43 -10.96
N ALA A 922 6.24 -40.11 -10.94
CA ALA A 922 7.42 -39.51 -11.56
C ALA A 922 8.78 -40.09 -11.14
N ILE A 923 8.86 -40.73 -9.97
CA ILE A 923 10.08 -41.37 -9.45
C ILE A 923 9.99 -42.89 -9.27
N VAL A 924 8.90 -43.53 -9.74
CA VAL A 924 8.72 -44.98 -9.59
C VAL A 924 9.67 -45.74 -10.52
N GLU A 925 10.47 -46.64 -9.96
CA GLU A 925 11.43 -47.48 -10.70
C GLU A 925 10.87 -48.86 -11.05
N ASN A 926 9.95 -49.40 -10.24
CA ASN A 926 9.37 -50.73 -10.43
C ASN A 926 7.84 -50.70 -10.42
N MET A 927 7.23 -51.11 -11.53
CA MET A 927 5.80 -51.36 -11.69
C MET A 927 5.53 -52.71 -12.39
N ALA A 928 6.49 -53.65 -12.35
CA ALA A 928 6.28 -54.95 -12.98
C ALA A 928 5.07 -55.65 -12.34
N GLU A 929 4.29 -56.36 -13.16
CA GLU A 929 3.10 -57.10 -12.74
C GLU A 929 1.96 -56.29 -12.06
N MET A 930 2.00 -54.95 -12.05
CA MET A 930 1.10 -54.09 -11.25
C MET A 930 -0.40 -54.41 -11.32
N PHE A 931 -0.93 -54.81 -12.48
CA PHE A 931 -2.33 -55.23 -12.69
C PHE A 931 -2.46 -56.68 -13.20
N THR A 932 -1.40 -57.49 -13.13
CA THR A 932 -1.38 -58.84 -13.69
C THR A 932 -2.51 -59.69 -13.13
N GLY A 933 -3.35 -60.26 -13.98
CA GLY A 933 -4.46 -61.09 -13.56
C GLY A 933 -5.75 -60.34 -13.17
N CYS A 934 -5.82 -59.01 -13.26
CA CYS A 934 -7.06 -58.26 -13.04
C CYS A 934 -8.08 -58.47 -14.18
N SER A 935 -8.68 -59.67 -14.24
CA SER A 935 -9.49 -60.12 -15.37
C SER A 935 -10.88 -59.47 -15.50
N ALA A 936 -11.37 -58.81 -14.44
CA ALA A 936 -12.63 -58.07 -14.47
C ALA A 936 -12.47 -56.58 -14.84
N LEU A 937 -11.23 -56.06 -14.82
CA LEU A 937 -10.91 -54.65 -14.93
C LEU A 937 -11.19 -54.14 -16.36
N THR A 938 -12.13 -53.20 -16.49
CA THR A 938 -12.51 -52.58 -17.77
C THR A 938 -11.81 -51.25 -18.01
N THR A 939 -11.56 -50.50 -16.93
CA THR A 939 -11.13 -49.08 -17.01
C THR A 939 -10.15 -48.76 -15.88
N ILE A 940 -9.08 -48.05 -16.21
CA ILE A 940 -8.13 -47.48 -15.25
C ILE A 940 -8.07 -45.98 -15.50
N TYR A 941 -8.56 -45.18 -14.56
CA TYR A 941 -8.47 -43.72 -14.65
C TYR A 941 -7.09 -43.26 -14.20
N ALA A 942 -6.49 -42.33 -14.94
CA ALA A 942 -5.21 -41.72 -14.62
C ALA A 942 -5.21 -40.21 -14.93
N SER A 943 -4.27 -39.48 -14.35
CA SER A 943 -3.98 -38.09 -14.69
C SER A 943 -2.60 -37.97 -15.32
N ASP A 944 -2.23 -36.78 -15.80
CA ASP A 944 -0.92 -36.48 -16.38
C ASP A 944 0.26 -36.71 -15.39
N LYS A 945 -0.04 -36.94 -14.09
CA LYS A 945 0.94 -37.30 -13.05
C LYS A 945 1.35 -38.78 -13.08
N PHE A 946 0.59 -39.64 -13.76
CA PHE A 946 0.95 -41.05 -13.94
C PHE A 946 1.85 -41.21 -15.16
N VAL A 947 3.16 -41.21 -14.93
CA VAL A 947 4.20 -41.39 -15.95
C VAL A 947 5.01 -42.67 -15.71
N THR A 948 5.69 -43.16 -16.74
CA THR A 948 6.51 -44.40 -16.63
C THR A 948 7.97 -44.22 -17.06
N ASP A 949 8.45 -42.98 -17.16
CA ASP A 949 9.77 -42.64 -17.67
C ASP A 949 10.91 -43.22 -16.83
N LYS A 950 10.77 -43.19 -15.49
CA LYS A 950 11.75 -43.75 -14.54
C LYS A 950 11.62 -45.25 -14.32
N VAL A 951 10.54 -45.88 -14.79
CA VAL A 951 10.27 -47.31 -14.55
C VAL A 951 11.27 -48.17 -15.32
N THR A 952 12.21 -48.79 -14.61
CA THR A 952 13.18 -49.75 -15.17
C THR A 952 12.59 -51.17 -15.22
N TYR A 953 11.80 -51.54 -14.22
CA TYR A 953 11.10 -52.83 -14.15
C TYR A 953 9.60 -52.63 -14.45
N GLY A 954 9.22 -52.81 -15.71
CA GLY A 954 7.85 -52.57 -16.20
C GLY A 954 7.27 -53.69 -17.06
N LEU A 955 7.75 -54.93 -16.88
CA LEU A 955 7.28 -56.09 -17.63
C LEU A 955 5.98 -56.67 -17.05
N SER A 956 5.24 -57.39 -17.89
CA SER A 956 4.01 -58.13 -17.55
C SER A 956 2.84 -57.35 -16.95
N MET A 957 2.96 -56.04 -16.72
CA MET A 957 1.98 -55.15 -16.10
C MET A 957 0.50 -55.46 -16.36
N PHE A 958 0.11 -55.73 -17.62
CA PHE A 958 -1.28 -56.00 -18.04
C PHE A 958 -1.54 -57.46 -18.50
N VAL A 959 -0.72 -58.42 -18.08
CA VAL A 959 -0.96 -59.83 -18.43
C VAL A 959 -2.31 -60.29 -17.85
N ASN A 960 -3.14 -60.92 -18.69
CA ASN A 960 -4.48 -61.44 -18.36
C ASN A 960 -5.57 -60.40 -17.98
N CYS A 961 -5.38 -59.11 -18.28
CA CYS A 961 -6.41 -58.06 -18.11
C CYS A 961 -7.45 -58.04 -19.25
N TYR A 962 -8.13 -59.16 -19.50
CA TYR A 962 -8.86 -59.42 -20.76
C TYR A 962 -9.98 -58.44 -21.15
N LYS A 963 -10.51 -57.65 -20.20
CA LYS A 963 -11.63 -56.71 -20.42
C LYS A 963 -11.20 -55.25 -20.54
N LEU A 964 -9.91 -54.98 -20.43
CA LEU A 964 -9.38 -53.62 -20.32
C LEU A 964 -9.44 -52.90 -21.68
N ILE A 965 -10.05 -51.70 -21.70
CA ILE A 965 -10.26 -50.88 -22.88
C ILE A 965 -9.73 -49.46 -22.59
N GLY A 966 -8.88 -48.94 -23.48
CA GLY A 966 -8.43 -47.56 -23.48
C GLY A 966 -8.39 -47.01 -24.91
N ALA A 967 -7.29 -46.39 -25.33
CA ALA A 967 -7.05 -46.04 -26.73
C ALA A 967 -6.93 -47.28 -27.65
N ILE A 968 -6.73 -48.46 -27.06
CA ILE A 968 -6.66 -49.75 -27.73
C ILE A 968 -7.49 -50.82 -27.00
N GLU A 969 -7.97 -51.81 -27.76
CA GLU A 969 -8.49 -53.07 -27.21
C GLU A 969 -7.36 -53.92 -26.60
N TYR A 970 -7.71 -54.78 -25.64
CA TYR A 970 -6.78 -55.70 -24.98
C TYR A 970 -5.96 -56.55 -25.96
N ASN A 971 -4.63 -56.52 -25.81
CA ASN A 971 -3.72 -57.36 -26.59
C ASN A 971 -2.60 -57.96 -25.73
N LYS A 972 -2.53 -59.29 -25.66
CA LYS A 972 -1.53 -60.03 -24.85
C LYS A 972 -0.06 -59.72 -25.18
N ARG A 973 0.25 -59.19 -26.37
CA ARG A 973 1.62 -58.75 -26.75
C ARG A 973 1.93 -57.31 -26.29
N LYS A 974 0.90 -56.53 -25.99
CA LYS A 974 0.96 -55.16 -25.51
C LYS A 974 0.69 -55.15 -23.99
N SER A 975 1.63 -55.66 -23.19
CA SER A 975 1.38 -55.95 -21.77
C SER A 975 2.41 -55.37 -20.79
N ASN A 976 3.34 -54.54 -21.29
CA ASN A 976 4.36 -53.85 -20.48
C ASN A 976 3.95 -52.38 -20.20
N LYS A 977 4.80 -51.67 -19.45
CA LYS A 977 4.62 -50.26 -19.05
C LYS A 977 4.31 -49.29 -20.19
N ASN A 978 4.70 -49.58 -21.43
CA ASN A 978 4.50 -48.68 -22.57
C ASN A 978 3.01 -48.51 -22.94
N TYR A 979 2.11 -49.29 -22.33
CA TYR A 979 0.65 -49.20 -22.50
C TYR A 979 -0.06 -48.66 -21.24
N ALA A 980 0.69 -48.16 -20.25
CA ALA A 980 0.18 -47.45 -19.09
C ALA A 980 0.09 -45.94 -19.37
N ASN A 981 -0.73 -45.58 -20.35
CA ASN A 981 -1.07 -44.21 -20.75
C ASN A 981 -2.44 -44.23 -21.44
N PHE A 982 -3.06 -43.05 -21.57
CA PHE A 982 -4.37 -42.88 -22.20
C PHE A 982 -4.32 -42.51 -23.68
N GLU A 983 -3.17 -42.09 -24.22
CA GLU A 983 -3.02 -41.73 -25.65
C GLU A 983 -3.01 -42.95 -26.59
N THR A 984 -2.28 -44.00 -26.21
CA THR A 984 -2.01 -45.20 -27.04
C THR A 984 -2.12 -46.53 -26.27
N GLY A 985 -2.39 -46.44 -24.97
CA GLY A 985 -2.45 -47.55 -24.03
C GLY A 985 -3.86 -47.85 -23.53
N TYR A 986 -3.92 -48.40 -22.31
CA TYR A 986 -5.12 -48.93 -21.69
C TYR A 986 -5.75 -48.03 -20.62
N PHE A 987 -5.14 -46.88 -20.32
CA PHE A 987 -5.71 -45.97 -19.34
C PHE A 987 -6.76 -45.07 -20.01
N SER A 988 -7.56 -44.41 -19.19
CA SER A 988 -8.42 -43.31 -19.60
C SER A 988 -8.08 -42.09 -18.76
N LYS A 989 -8.01 -40.92 -19.38
CA LYS A 989 -7.94 -39.67 -18.65
C LYS A 989 -9.31 -39.37 -18.05
N LEU A 990 -9.38 -38.98 -16.78
CA LEU A 990 -10.63 -38.58 -16.14
C LEU A 990 -10.97 -37.14 -16.58
N VAL A 991 -11.82 -37.01 -17.61
CA VAL A 991 -12.12 -35.72 -18.25
C VAL A 991 -13.37 -35.03 -17.71
N GLY A 992 -14.17 -35.72 -16.89
CA GLY A 992 -15.35 -35.13 -16.27
C GLY A 992 -16.19 -36.11 -15.45
N LYS A 993 -17.38 -35.66 -15.07
CA LYS A 993 -18.43 -36.48 -14.45
C LYS A 993 -19.84 -36.07 -14.88
N ASN A 994 -20.76 -37.04 -14.84
CA ASN A 994 -22.17 -36.90 -15.16
C ASN A 994 -23.00 -37.38 -13.95
N GLY A 995 -23.32 -36.47 -13.02
CA GLY A 995 -23.71 -36.83 -11.66
C GLY A 995 -22.53 -37.46 -10.93
N ASP A 996 -22.70 -38.70 -10.46
CA ASP A 996 -21.67 -39.48 -9.78
C ASP A 996 -20.89 -40.41 -10.74
N GLU A 997 -21.30 -40.51 -12.01
CA GLU A 997 -20.63 -41.31 -13.03
C GLU A 997 -19.38 -40.60 -13.56
N LYS A 998 -18.21 -41.24 -13.43
CA LYS A 998 -16.92 -40.76 -13.97
C LYS A 998 -16.88 -40.90 -15.49
N ILE A 999 -16.37 -39.89 -16.18
CA ILE A 999 -16.20 -39.89 -17.65
C ILE A 999 -14.72 -40.08 -17.97
N GLY A 1000 -14.39 -41.22 -18.57
CA GLY A 1000 -13.05 -41.50 -19.11
C GLY A 1000 -12.99 -41.18 -20.60
N ALA A 1001 -11.88 -40.58 -21.04
CA ALA A 1001 -11.53 -40.43 -22.45
C ALA A 1001 -10.13 -40.99 -22.73
N ALA A 1002 -9.89 -41.45 -23.95
CA ALA A 1002 -8.61 -42.00 -24.39
C ALA A 1002 -8.41 -41.78 -25.90
N GLY A 1003 -7.18 -41.95 -26.37
CA GLY A 1003 -6.76 -41.65 -27.74
C GLY A 1003 -6.24 -40.22 -27.90
N GLU A 1004 -5.82 -39.91 -29.13
CA GLU A 1004 -5.41 -38.58 -29.57
C GLU A 1004 -6.22 -38.20 -30.83
N PRO A 1005 -7.16 -37.24 -30.75
CA PRO A 1005 -7.57 -36.50 -29.55
C PRO A 1005 -8.29 -37.38 -28.53
N LEU A 1006 -8.29 -36.96 -27.26
CA LEU A 1006 -8.99 -37.64 -26.16
C LEU A 1006 -10.48 -37.77 -26.47
N ALA A 1007 -10.95 -39.01 -26.65
CA ALA A 1007 -12.35 -39.30 -26.95
C ALA A 1007 -12.99 -40.28 -25.95
N THR A 1008 -14.26 -40.05 -25.62
CA THR A 1008 -15.14 -41.03 -24.97
C THR A 1008 -16.12 -41.61 -26.00
N ASP A 1009 -16.59 -42.84 -25.79
CA ASP A 1009 -17.48 -43.52 -26.75
C ASP A 1009 -18.90 -42.91 -26.74
N ASN A 1010 -19.50 -42.73 -25.57
CA ASN A 1010 -20.87 -42.22 -25.43
C ASN A 1010 -20.98 -41.25 -24.25
N LEU A 1011 -21.48 -40.04 -24.52
CA LEU A 1011 -21.89 -39.07 -23.51
C LEU A 1011 -23.41 -38.93 -23.54
N VAL A 1012 -24.08 -39.27 -22.43
CA VAL A 1012 -25.55 -39.24 -22.31
C VAL A 1012 -25.95 -38.28 -21.20
N LEU A 1013 -26.46 -37.11 -21.58
CA LEU A 1013 -26.80 -36.03 -20.66
C LEU A 1013 -28.33 -35.94 -20.47
N ASP A 1014 -28.76 -35.71 -19.23
CA ASP A 1014 -30.16 -35.51 -18.88
C ASP A 1014 -30.32 -34.46 -17.77
N ASP A 1015 -31.53 -33.97 -17.55
CA ASP A 1015 -31.79 -32.85 -16.65
C ASP A 1015 -31.81 -33.19 -15.14
N ASN A 1016 -31.33 -34.37 -14.74
CA ASN A 1016 -31.26 -34.84 -13.35
C ASN A 1016 -29.83 -35.07 -12.86
N LYS A 1017 -28.84 -35.04 -13.77
CA LYS A 1017 -27.42 -35.19 -13.47
C LYS A 1017 -26.68 -33.86 -13.67
N ASP A 1018 -25.95 -33.43 -12.63
CA ASP A 1018 -25.02 -32.30 -12.73
C ASP A 1018 -23.82 -32.71 -13.60
N PHE A 1019 -23.55 -31.98 -14.69
CA PHE A 1019 -22.38 -32.25 -15.54
C PHE A 1019 -21.23 -31.29 -15.21
N VAL A 1020 -20.02 -31.87 -15.08
CA VAL A 1020 -18.79 -31.12 -14.87
C VAL A 1020 -17.71 -31.73 -15.75
N ALA A 1021 -17.21 -30.96 -16.72
CA ALA A 1021 -15.99 -31.27 -17.45
C ALA A 1021 -14.78 -30.64 -16.75
N TYR A 1022 -13.66 -31.36 -16.72
CA TYR A 1022 -12.41 -30.91 -16.12
C TYR A 1022 -11.47 -30.30 -17.17
N GLU A 1023 -11.53 -30.84 -18.39
CA GLU A 1023 -10.85 -30.37 -19.61
C GLU A 1023 -11.74 -30.63 -20.83
N PRO A 1024 -11.49 -29.99 -21.99
CA PRO A 1024 -12.18 -30.33 -23.24
C PRO A 1024 -11.84 -31.75 -23.70
N PHE A 1025 -12.81 -32.47 -24.24
CA PHE A 1025 -12.65 -33.82 -24.80
C PHE A 1025 -13.64 -34.06 -25.93
N ALA A 1026 -13.48 -35.11 -26.73
CA ALA A 1026 -14.44 -35.50 -27.76
C ALA A 1026 -15.40 -36.61 -27.28
N ALA A 1027 -16.62 -36.63 -27.80
CA ALA A 1027 -17.53 -37.77 -27.67
C ALA A 1027 -17.92 -38.27 -29.06
N LYS A 1028 -17.72 -39.57 -29.33
CA LYS A 1028 -18.12 -40.20 -30.60
C LYS A 1028 -19.63 -40.15 -30.80
N ALA A 1029 -20.39 -40.23 -29.70
CA ALA A 1029 -21.80 -39.84 -29.66
C ALA A 1029 -22.09 -39.00 -28.41
N ALA A 1030 -22.57 -37.78 -28.60
CA ALA A 1030 -23.09 -36.90 -27.55
C ALA A 1030 -24.63 -36.83 -27.66
N SER A 1031 -25.35 -37.08 -26.58
CA SER A 1031 -26.82 -37.11 -26.58
C SER A 1031 -27.42 -36.33 -25.42
N TYR A 1032 -28.57 -35.70 -25.67
CA TYR A 1032 -29.33 -35.00 -24.64
C TYR A 1032 -30.79 -35.43 -24.64
N ASN A 1033 -31.37 -35.58 -23.46
CA ASN A 1033 -32.80 -35.87 -23.28
C ASN A 1033 -33.42 -35.00 -22.17
N ARG A 1034 -34.54 -34.34 -22.48
CA ARG A 1034 -35.34 -33.56 -21.54
C ARG A 1034 -36.82 -33.60 -21.92
N THR A 1035 -37.66 -34.10 -21.00
CA THR A 1035 -39.12 -33.94 -21.12
C THR A 1035 -39.54 -32.51 -20.73
N MET A 1036 -40.44 -31.92 -21.52
CA MET A 1036 -41.02 -30.60 -21.30
C MET A 1036 -42.43 -30.75 -20.74
N LYS A 1037 -42.83 -29.85 -19.83
CA LYS A 1037 -44.21 -29.83 -19.30
C LYS A 1037 -45.16 -29.39 -20.42
N GLU A 1038 -46.32 -30.05 -20.53
CA GLU A 1038 -47.39 -29.66 -21.45
C GLU A 1038 -47.73 -28.16 -21.30
N GLY A 1039 -47.86 -27.46 -22.43
CA GLY A 1039 -48.07 -26.00 -22.49
C GLY A 1039 -46.81 -25.15 -22.34
N THR A 1040 -45.60 -25.73 -22.23
CA THR A 1040 -44.34 -24.95 -22.22
C THR A 1040 -44.03 -24.40 -23.62
N THR A 1041 -44.18 -23.09 -23.80
CA THR A 1041 -43.88 -22.41 -25.07
C THR A 1041 -42.43 -21.95 -25.20
N TRP A 1042 -41.87 -21.41 -24.10
CA TRP A 1042 -40.48 -20.94 -24.02
C TRP A 1042 -39.71 -21.64 -22.90
N ALA A 1043 -38.40 -21.79 -23.10
CA ALA A 1043 -37.46 -22.31 -22.11
C ALA A 1043 -36.04 -21.79 -22.39
N THR A 1044 -35.06 -22.27 -21.62
CA THR A 1044 -33.63 -22.09 -21.92
C THR A 1044 -32.91 -23.41 -22.08
N LEU A 1045 -31.80 -23.37 -22.81
CA LEU A 1045 -30.90 -24.50 -23.07
C LEU A 1045 -29.45 -23.98 -23.05
N CYS A 1046 -28.54 -24.79 -22.55
CA CYS A 1046 -27.09 -24.60 -22.66
C CYS A 1046 -26.49 -26.01 -22.55
N LEU A 1047 -25.81 -26.47 -23.61
CA LEU A 1047 -25.24 -27.82 -23.68
C LEU A 1047 -23.75 -27.73 -23.98
N PRO A 1048 -22.94 -28.67 -23.46
CA PRO A 1048 -21.49 -28.62 -23.63
C PRO A 1048 -21.04 -29.10 -25.01
N PHE A 1049 -21.94 -29.32 -25.98
CA PHE A 1049 -21.60 -29.76 -27.33
C PHE A 1049 -22.46 -29.02 -28.36
N GLU A 1050 -21.96 -28.92 -29.59
CA GLU A 1050 -22.68 -28.27 -30.69
C GLU A 1050 -23.93 -29.06 -31.08
N VAL A 1051 -25.07 -28.38 -31.25
CA VAL A 1051 -26.35 -28.97 -31.64
C VAL A 1051 -26.83 -28.38 -32.96
N SER A 1052 -27.09 -29.23 -33.96
CA SER A 1052 -27.74 -28.81 -35.20
C SER A 1052 -29.20 -28.47 -34.96
N LEU A 1053 -29.68 -27.34 -35.50
CA LEU A 1053 -31.07 -26.91 -35.44
C LEU A 1053 -31.92 -27.51 -36.58
N ASP A 1054 -31.29 -28.15 -37.56
CA ASP A 1054 -32.00 -28.82 -38.66
C ASP A 1054 -32.88 -29.96 -38.15
N GLY A 1055 -34.15 -29.95 -38.55
CA GLY A 1055 -35.14 -30.94 -38.11
C GLY A 1055 -35.57 -30.84 -36.64
N GLN A 1056 -34.96 -29.99 -35.82
CA GLN A 1056 -35.31 -29.88 -34.40
C GLN A 1056 -36.73 -29.34 -34.18
N ASN A 1057 -37.38 -29.79 -33.12
CA ASN A 1057 -38.73 -29.38 -32.74
C ASN A 1057 -38.79 -28.06 -31.94
N PHE A 1058 -37.72 -27.26 -31.96
CA PHE A 1058 -37.61 -25.95 -31.34
C PHE A 1058 -36.88 -24.95 -32.24
N ARG A 1059 -36.93 -23.66 -31.87
CA ARG A 1059 -36.15 -22.55 -32.43
C ARG A 1059 -35.28 -21.98 -31.31
N ALA A 1060 -34.07 -21.52 -31.63
CA ALA A 1060 -33.12 -21.00 -30.65
C ALA A 1060 -32.84 -19.51 -30.90
N PHE A 1061 -32.62 -18.78 -29.81
CA PHE A 1061 -32.47 -17.33 -29.82
C PHE A 1061 -31.40 -16.88 -28.82
N LYS A 1062 -30.61 -15.88 -29.21
CA LYS A 1062 -29.70 -15.15 -28.32
C LYS A 1062 -30.34 -13.84 -27.86
N LEU A 1063 -29.90 -13.35 -26.70
CA LEU A 1063 -30.32 -12.08 -26.12
C LEU A 1063 -29.56 -10.92 -26.79
N LEU A 1064 -30.27 -9.92 -27.32
CA LEU A 1064 -29.66 -8.70 -27.90
C LEU A 1064 -29.61 -7.54 -26.90
N SER A 1065 -30.75 -7.27 -26.25
CA SER A 1065 -30.95 -6.13 -25.37
C SER A 1065 -32.08 -6.42 -24.36
N ALA A 1066 -32.15 -5.62 -23.31
CA ALA A 1066 -33.30 -5.54 -22.40
C ALA A 1066 -33.66 -4.07 -22.14
N ASP A 1067 -34.94 -3.73 -22.23
CA ASP A 1067 -35.45 -2.39 -22.00
C ASP A 1067 -36.22 -2.34 -20.66
N GLU A 1068 -35.64 -1.64 -19.69
CA GLU A 1068 -36.22 -1.44 -18.36
C GLU A 1068 -37.46 -0.53 -18.36
N GLY A 1069 -37.59 0.36 -19.34
CA GLY A 1069 -38.71 1.28 -19.46
C GLY A 1069 -39.96 0.61 -20.03
N THR A 1070 -39.80 -0.43 -20.85
CA THR A 1070 -40.91 -1.23 -21.41
C THR A 1070 -41.11 -2.59 -20.76
N GLU A 1071 -40.20 -3.04 -19.88
CA GLU A 1071 -40.16 -4.41 -19.33
C GLU A 1071 -40.15 -5.47 -20.44
N THR A 1072 -39.30 -5.30 -21.48
CA THR A 1072 -39.16 -6.26 -22.59
C THR A 1072 -37.72 -6.64 -22.90
N VAL A 1073 -37.51 -7.83 -23.50
CA VAL A 1073 -36.23 -8.24 -24.08
C VAL A 1073 -36.33 -8.38 -25.60
N GLU A 1074 -35.25 -8.01 -26.29
CA GLU A 1074 -35.08 -8.25 -27.72
C GLU A 1074 -34.23 -9.49 -27.96
N LEU A 1075 -34.72 -10.38 -28.83
CA LEU A 1075 -34.07 -11.62 -29.20
C LEU A 1075 -33.77 -11.67 -30.70
N GLU A 1076 -32.58 -12.21 -31.03
CA GLU A 1076 -32.21 -12.58 -32.41
C GLU A 1076 -32.22 -14.11 -32.54
N GLU A 1077 -32.78 -14.61 -33.63
CA GLU A 1077 -32.82 -16.04 -33.93
C GLU A 1077 -31.45 -16.55 -34.39
N ILE A 1078 -31.13 -17.79 -34.02
CA ILE A 1078 -29.93 -18.50 -34.45
C ILE A 1078 -30.32 -19.45 -35.58
N GLU A 1079 -29.67 -19.31 -36.73
CA GLU A 1079 -29.83 -20.21 -37.89
C GLU A 1079 -28.62 -21.17 -37.96
N GLY A 1080 -28.85 -22.44 -38.34
CA GLY A 1080 -27.80 -23.46 -38.44
C GLY A 1080 -27.62 -24.31 -37.18
N SER A 1081 -26.76 -23.91 -36.26
CA SER A 1081 -26.42 -24.68 -35.05
C SER A 1081 -26.30 -23.79 -33.80
N ILE A 1082 -26.42 -24.40 -32.62
CA ILE A 1082 -26.01 -23.79 -31.35
C ILE A 1082 -24.59 -24.29 -31.06
N GLU A 1083 -23.62 -23.39 -30.89
CA GLU A 1083 -22.25 -23.77 -30.54
C GLU A 1083 -22.15 -24.38 -29.12
N ALA A 1084 -21.08 -25.13 -28.89
CA ALA A 1084 -20.83 -25.76 -27.60
C ALA A 1084 -20.68 -24.72 -26.49
N GLY A 1085 -21.50 -24.85 -25.45
CA GLY A 1085 -21.53 -23.97 -24.29
C GLY A 1085 -22.28 -22.66 -24.46
N THR A 1086 -22.85 -22.36 -25.63
CA THR A 1086 -23.66 -21.14 -25.82
C THR A 1086 -24.98 -21.25 -25.04
N PRO A 1087 -25.30 -20.29 -24.16
CA PRO A 1087 -26.61 -20.22 -23.53
C PRO A 1087 -27.63 -19.60 -24.49
N VAL A 1088 -28.79 -20.23 -24.65
CA VAL A 1088 -29.86 -19.78 -25.55
C VAL A 1088 -31.23 -19.81 -24.88
N ILE A 1089 -32.11 -18.90 -25.33
CA ILE A 1089 -33.56 -18.98 -25.09
C ILE A 1089 -34.14 -19.79 -26.26
N ILE A 1090 -35.01 -20.76 -25.97
CA ILE A 1090 -35.64 -21.62 -26.98
C ILE A 1090 -37.16 -21.48 -26.98
N LYS A 1091 -37.76 -21.61 -28.16
CA LYS A 1091 -39.21 -21.67 -28.37
C LYS A 1091 -39.60 -23.01 -28.98
N MET A 1092 -40.53 -23.74 -28.36
CA MET A 1092 -41.00 -25.02 -28.87
C MET A 1092 -41.88 -24.82 -30.13
N LYS A 1093 -41.74 -25.68 -31.13
CA LYS A 1093 -42.61 -25.75 -32.32
C LYS A 1093 -43.84 -26.62 -31.99
N ASP A 1094 -45.01 -26.23 -32.49
CA ASP A 1094 -46.24 -27.02 -32.57
C ASP A 1094 -46.66 -27.81 -31.29
N GLY A 1095 -46.34 -27.27 -30.10
CA GLY A 1095 -46.67 -27.90 -28.82
C GLY A 1095 -45.78 -29.08 -28.43
N ALA A 1096 -44.61 -29.25 -29.07
CA ALA A 1096 -43.68 -30.33 -28.77
C ALA A 1096 -43.26 -30.41 -27.29
N THR A 1097 -43.20 -31.63 -26.76
CA THR A 1097 -43.04 -31.89 -25.32
C THR A 1097 -41.71 -32.56 -24.94
N GLU A 1098 -40.72 -32.61 -25.81
CA GLU A 1098 -39.39 -33.16 -25.49
C GLU A 1098 -38.27 -32.48 -26.29
N LEU A 1099 -37.07 -32.41 -25.72
CA LEU A 1099 -35.82 -32.19 -26.44
C LEU A 1099 -35.05 -33.51 -26.43
N LYS A 1100 -34.82 -34.11 -27.60
CA LYS A 1100 -34.19 -35.42 -27.71
C LYS A 1100 -33.44 -35.55 -29.03
N PHE A 1101 -32.12 -35.55 -28.96
CA PHE A 1101 -31.25 -35.65 -30.12
C PHE A 1101 -29.91 -36.30 -29.76
N THR A 1102 -29.14 -36.69 -30.77
CA THR A 1102 -27.81 -37.27 -30.64
C THR A 1102 -26.97 -36.76 -31.80
N GLU A 1103 -25.77 -36.31 -31.46
CA GLU A 1103 -24.80 -35.69 -32.35
C GLU A 1103 -23.55 -36.58 -32.36
N ALA A 1104 -23.01 -36.85 -33.55
CA ALA A 1104 -21.82 -37.68 -33.71
C ALA A 1104 -20.55 -36.81 -33.68
N ASP A 1105 -19.45 -37.38 -33.18
CA ASP A 1105 -18.09 -36.84 -33.23
C ASP A 1105 -17.99 -35.36 -32.80
N LYS A 1106 -18.55 -35.04 -31.62
CA LYS A 1106 -18.57 -33.67 -31.08
C LYS A 1106 -17.49 -33.42 -30.05
N GLU A 1107 -16.89 -32.24 -30.11
CA GLU A 1107 -16.12 -31.66 -29.01
C GLU A 1107 -17.05 -31.27 -27.86
N ILE A 1108 -16.57 -31.50 -26.63
CA ILE A 1108 -17.26 -31.22 -25.38
C ILE A 1108 -16.55 -30.03 -24.71
N ALA A 1109 -17.20 -28.87 -24.71
CA ALA A 1109 -16.74 -27.65 -24.07
C ALA A 1109 -16.70 -27.82 -22.54
N LYS A 1110 -15.55 -27.47 -21.96
CA LYS A 1110 -15.34 -27.44 -20.51
C LYS A 1110 -16.26 -26.42 -19.82
N ASP A 1111 -16.21 -25.20 -20.33
CA ASP A 1111 -16.82 -24.02 -19.74
C ASP A 1111 -18.07 -23.59 -20.55
N VAL A 1112 -18.90 -22.74 -19.95
CA VAL A 1112 -20.02 -22.09 -20.66
C VAL A 1112 -19.52 -20.83 -21.37
N GLN A 1113 -20.02 -20.54 -22.56
CA GLN A 1113 -19.71 -19.29 -23.27
C GLN A 1113 -20.43 -18.10 -22.63
N THR A 1114 -19.85 -16.91 -22.76
CA THR A 1114 -20.45 -15.64 -22.34
C THR A 1114 -21.31 -15.04 -23.45
N ALA A 1115 -22.60 -14.84 -23.21
CA ALA A 1115 -23.51 -14.13 -24.12
C ALA A 1115 -23.97 -12.81 -23.48
N GLU A 1116 -23.32 -11.70 -23.82
CA GLU A 1116 -23.64 -10.37 -23.31
C GLU A 1116 -24.45 -9.56 -24.33
N THR A 1117 -25.27 -8.64 -23.83
CA THR A 1117 -25.96 -7.62 -24.63
C THR A 1117 -24.97 -6.58 -25.17
N ALA A 1118 -25.35 -5.85 -26.23
CA ALA A 1118 -24.44 -4.93 -26.91
C ALA A 1118 -23.95 -3.75 -26.04
N ASP A 1119 -24.64 -3.44 -24.95
CA ASP A 1119 -24.29 -2.43 -23.95
C ASP A 1119 -23.65 -3.03 -22.66
N ALA A 1120 -23.46 -4.35 -22.63
CA ALA A 1120 -23.00 -5.16 -21.49
C ALA A 1120 -23.83 -5.05 -20.19
N ASN A 1121 -24.99 -4.38 -20.22
CA ASN A 1121 -25.85 -4.21 -19.04
C ASN A 1121 -26.49 -5.52 -18.61
N TYR A 1122 -26.80 -6.40 -19.56
CA TYR A 1122 -27.39 -7.71 -19.32
C TYR A 1122 -26.56 -8.83 -19.95
N LYS A 1123 -26.48 -9.99 -19.29
CA LYS A 1123 -25.89 -11.21 -19.86
C LYS A 1123 -26.81 -12.41 -19.69
N LEU A 1124 -26.83 -13.29 -20.68
CA LEU A 1124 -27.44 -14.61 -20.59
C LEU A 1124 -26.35 -15.60 -20.15
N GLN A 1125 -26.51 -16.22 -18.97
CA GLN A 1125 -25.53 -17.08 -18.35
C GLN A 1125 -26.02 -18.53 -18.34
N GLY A 1126 -25.22 -19.43 -18.95
CA GLY A 1126 -25.47 -20.87 -18.99
C GLY A 1126 -25.06 -21.60 -17.71
N ILE A 1127 -25.65 -22.77 -17.47
CA ILE A 1127 -25.27 -23.70 -16.40
C ILE A 1127 -25.33 -25.17 -16.88
N TYR A 1128 -24.27 -25.93 -16.60
CA TYR A 1128 -24.25 -27.41 -16.74
C TYR A 1128 -24.64 -28.16 -15.46
N THR A 1129 -24.75 -27.43 -14.34
CA THR A 1129 -25.16 -27.95 -13.03
C THR A 1129 -26.44 -27.25 -12.57
N LYS A 1130 -27.08 -27.77 -11.52
CA LYS A 1130 -28.18 -27.10 -10.84
C LYS A 1130 -27.72 -25.79 -10.18
N LYS A 1131 -28.61 -24.80 -10.14
CA LYS A 1131 -28.42 -23.54 -9.41
C LYS A 1131 -29.67 -23.22 -8.61
N GLU A 1132 -29.53 -23.13 -7.29
CA GLU A 1132 -30.54 -22.50 -6.43
C GLU A 1132 -30.35 -20.98 -6.47
N PHE A 1133 -31.45 -20.23 -6.56
CA PHE A 1133 -31.44 -18.77 -6.57
C PHE A 1133 -31.97 -18.24 -5.23
N SER A 1134 -31.19 -17.41 -4.54
CA SER A 1134 -31.62 -16.74 -3.31
C SER A 1134 -32.08 -15.31 -3.61
N LYS A 1135 -33.13 -14.88 -2.91
CA LYS A 1135 -33.61 -13.49 -2.92
C LYS A 1135 -32.58 -12.47 -2.42
N ASP A 1136 -31.56 -12.91 -1.68
CA ASP A 1136 -30.58 -12.04 -1.03
C ASP A 1136 -29.30 -11.88 -1.87
N THR A 1137 -28.94 -12.89 -2.69
CA THR A 1137 -27.72 -12.90 -3.53
C THR A 1137 -27.98 -12.84 -5.03
N ASP A 1138 -29.12 -13.35 -5.51
CA ASP A 1138 -29.45 -13.49 -6.94
C ASP A 1138 -30.59 -12.54 -7.36
N ASN A 1139 -30.80 -11.45 -6.63
CA ASN A 1139 -31.87 -10.48 -6.90
C ASN A 1139 -31.65 -9.63 -8.18
N ASN A 1140 -30.52 -9.80 -8.86
CA ASN A 1140 -30.25 -9.26 -10.20
C ASN A 1140 -30.41 -10.32 -11.32
N CYS A 1141 -30.81 -11.55 -10.98
CA CYS A 1141 -31.01 -12.64 -11.93
C CYS A 1141 -32.47 -12.73 -12.39
N TYR A 1142 -32.70 -13.33 -13.57
CA TYR A 1142 -34.03 -13.56 -14.15
C TYR A 1142 -34.09 -14.93 -14.84
N ILE A 1143 -35.13 -15.72 -14.55
CA ILE A 1143 -35.34 -17.06 -15.10
C ILE A 1143 -36.58 -17.12 -15.99
N VAL A 1144 -36.56 -17.95 -17.04
CA VAL A 1144 -37.73 -18.11 -17.93
C VAL A 1144 -38.86 -18.85 -17.22
N LYS A 1145 -40.05 -18.25 -17.20
CA LYS A 1145 -41.29 -18.83 -16.71
C LYS A 1145 -42.47 -18.39 -17.59
N GLY A 1146 -42.97 -19.29 -18.42
CA GLY A 1146 -43.98 -18.96 -19.42
C GLY A 1146 -43.38 -18.08 -20.51
N ASP A 1147 -44.04 -16.97 -20.83
CA ASP A 1147 -43.65 -15.94 -21.80
C ASP A 1147 -42.71 -14.86 -21.24
N LYS A 1148 -42.16 -15.04 -20.03
CA LYS A 1148 -41.43 -14.01 -19.27
C LYS A 1148 -40.12 -14.48 -18.66
N LEU A 1149 -39.18 -13.55 -18.55
CA LEU A 1149 -38.02 -13.60 -17.67
C LEU A 1149 -38.40 -12.99 -16.32
N MET A 1150 -38.51 -13.82 -15.28
CA MET A 1150 -38.95 -13.41 -13.94
C MET A 1150 -37.80 -13.45 -12.95
N ASN A 1151 -37.67 -12.38 -12.16
CA ASN A 1151 -36.73 -12.35 -11.05
C ASN A 1151 -37.08 -13.41 -9.99
N PRO A 1152 -36.13 -14.24 -9.51
CA PRO A 1152 -36.37 -15.26 -8.49
C PRO A 1152 -37.02 -14.72 -7.19
N ALA A 1153 -36.73 -13.48 -6.78
CA ALA A 1153 -37.35 -12.86 -5.63
C ALA A 1153 -38.85 -12.55 -5.83
N LYS A 1154 -39.36 -12.40 -7.06
CA LYS A 1154 -40.83 -12.38 -7.33
C LYS A 1154 -41.47 -13.76 -7.14
N LEU A 1155 -40.68 -14.82 -7.23
CA LEU A 1155 -41.15 -16.21 -7.20
C LEU A 1155 -41.04 -16.81 -5.79
N LEU A 1156 -40.06 -16.38 -5.00
CA LEU A 1156 -39.90 -16.72 -3.58
C LEU A 1156 -40.93 -15.96 -2.73
N GLY A 1157 -41.93 -16.69 -2.21
CA GLY A 1157 -43.04 -16.11 -1.45
C GLY A 1157 -43.67 -17.13 -0.49
N THR A 1158 -44.80 -16.81 0.12
CA THR A 1158 -45.40 -17.65 1.20
C THR A 1158 -45.74 -19.08 0.80
N SER A 1159 -45.95 -19.35 -0.50
CA SER A 1159 -46.24 -20.69 -1.04
C SER A 1159 -45.04 -21.38 -1.69
N THR A 1160 -43.97 -20.67 -2.03
CA THR A 1160 -42.84 -21.17 -2.83
C THR A 1160 -41.55 -20.97 -2.05
N LYS A 1161 -41.01 -22.07 -1.52
CA LYS A 1161 -39.89 -22.06 -0.55
C LYS A 1161 -38.50 -22.00 -1.17
N SER A 1162 -38.34 -22.45 -2.40
CA SER A 1162 -37.10 -22.38 -3.17
C SER A 1162 -37.41 -22.15 -4.65
N VAL A 1163 -36.42 -21.59 -5.36
CA VAL A 1163 -36.45 -21.38 -6.81
C VAL A 1163 -35.11 -21.87 -7.34
N GLY A 1164 -35.12 -23.06 -7.92
CA GLY A 1164 -33.94 -23.70 -8.49
C GLY A 1164 -34.08 -23.91 -9.99
N SER A 1165 -32.95 -23.88 -10.69
CA SER A 1165 -32.81 -24.38 -12.05
C SER A 1165 -32.11 -25.73 -12.04
N LYS A 1166 -32.63 -26.67 -12.84
CA LYS A 1166 -31.93 -27.90 -13.22
C LYS A 1166 -30.70 -27.60 -14.10
N PRO A 1167 -29.79 -28.59 -14.26
CA PRO A 1167 -28.74 -28.61 -15.28
C PRO A 1167 -29.20 -28.26 -16.70
N PHE A 1168 -28.26 -27.80 -17.53
CA PHE A 1168 -28.42 -27.51 -18.95
C PHE A 1168 -29.47 -26.43 -19.24
N ARG A 1169 -29.33 -25.29 -18.56
CA ARG A 1169 -30.24 -24.14 -18.64
C ARG A 1169 -29.44 -22.85 -18.80
N ALA A 1170 -30.17 -21.76 -19.00
CA ALA A 1170 -29.63 -20.42 -18.87
C ALA A 1170 -30.56 -19.51 -18.06
N TYR A 1171 -29.99 -18.46 -17.47
CA TYR A 1171 -30.68 -17.37 -16.79
C TYR A 1171 -30.06 -16.03 -17.18
N MET A 1172 -30.82 -14.94 -17.16
CA MET A 1172 -30.32 -13.60 -17.45
C MET A 1172 -29.82 -12.95 -16.16
N VAL A 1173 -28.78 -12.12 -16.24
CA VAL A 1173 -28.19 -11.36 -15.13
C VAL A 1173 -28.05 -9.90 -15.52
N ASP A 1174 -28.46 -9.02 -14.62
CA ASP A 1174 -28.21 -7.58 -14.66
C ASP A 1174 -26.82 -7.27 -14.05
N ASN A 1175 -25.95 -6.68 -14.87
CA ASN A 1175 -24.59 -6.27 -14.56
C ASN A 1175 -24.45 -4.75 -14.33
N SER A 1176 -25.55 -3.99 -14.39
CA SER A 1176 -25.49 -2.53 -14.35
C SER A 1176 -24.89 -2.01 -13.03
N SER A 1177 -24.17 -0.89 -13.09
CA SER A 1177 -23.36 -0.39 -11.96
C SER A 1177 -24.15 0.28 -10.83
N ALA A 1178 -25.43 -0.05 -10.67
CA ALA A 1178 -26.28 0.43 -9.59
C ALA A 1178 -27.35 -0.64 -9.25
N PRO A 1179 -27.62 -0.95 -7.97
CA PRO A 1179 -28.64 -1.93 -7.63
C PRO A 1179 -30.03 -1.39 -7.97
N ALA A 1180 -30.64 -1.94 -9.03
CA ALA A 1180 -32.03 -1.71 -9.36
C ALA A 1180 -32.94 -2.14 -8.18
N ALA A 1181 -33.55 -1.16 -7.51
CA ALA A 1181 -34.39 -1.40 -6.35
C ALA A 1181 -35.75 -2.01 -6.74
N GLY A 1182 -35.82 -3.34 -6.79
CA GLY A 1182 -37.07 -4.08 -6.84
C GLY A 1182 -37.00 -5.33 -7.70
N ALA A 1183 -37.74 -6.38 -7.29
CA ALA A 1183 -37.89 -7.57 -8.12
C ALA A 1183 -38.68 -7.18 -9.38
N ARG A 1184 -38.04 -7.26 -10.55
CA ARG A 1184 -38.59 -6.91 -11.88
C ARG A 1184 -39.01 -8.15 -12.68
N MET A 1185 -39.53 -7.94 -13.89
CA MET A 1185 -39.77 -9.01 -14.87
C MET A 1185 -39.70 -8.42 -16.28
N PHE A 1186 -39.36 -9.23 -17.28
CA PHE A 1186 -39.37 -8.84 -18.69
C PHE A 1186 -40.23 -9.80 -19.51
N SER A 1187 -40.95 -9.27 -20.50
CA SER A 1187 -41.71 -10.06 -21.49
C SER A 1187 -40.83 -10.41 -22.69
N ILE A 1188 -40.93 -11.64 -23.17
CA ILE A 1188 -40.11 -12.12 -24.29
C ILE A 1188 -40.71 -11.65 -25.63
N SER A 1189 -39.95 -10.85 -26.40
CA SER A 1189 -40.34 -10.38 -27.72
C SER A 1189 -39.39 -10.89 -28.82
N VAL A 1190 -39.85 -10.89 -30.07
CA VAL A 1190 -39.04 -11.23 -31.25
C VAL A 1190 -39.13 -10.06 -32.24
N GLY A 1191 -37.98 -9.47 -32.60
CA GLY A 1191 -37.90 -8.51 -33.70
C GLY A 1191 -38.44 -7.09 -33.46
N GLY A 1192 -38.17 -6.47 -32.31
CA GLY A 1192 -38.23 -5.00 -32.17
C GLY A 1192 -39.62 -4.34 -32.21
N SER A 1193 -40.71 -5.08 -31.96
CA SER A 1193 -42.05 -4.48 -31.91
C SER A 1193 -43.04 -5.13 -30.92
N THR A 1194 -42.75 -5.07 -29.63
CA THR A 1194 -43.76 -5.20 -28.54
C THR A 1194 -44.65 -3.96 -28.47
N THR A 1195 -45.46 -3.72 -29.51
CA THR A 1195 -46.38 -2.56 -29.58
C THR A 1195 -47.83 -3.01 -29.78
N ALA A 1196 -48.59 -3.09 -28.68
CA ALA A 1196 -50.06 -3.07 -28.59
C ALA A 1196 -50.90 -4.06 -29.44
N ILE A 1197 -50.29 -4.87 -30.31
CA ILE A 1197 -50.98 -5.72 -31.30
C ILE A 1197 -51.39 -7.07 -30.69
N GLU A 1198 -50.63 -7.65 -29.76
CA GLU A 1198 -51.07 -8.86 -29.03
C GLU A 1198 -52.26 -8.58 -28.09
N GLN A 1199 -52.53 -7.31 -27.74
CA GLN A 1199 -53.76 -6.89 -27.07
C GLN A 1199 -54.95 -6.68 -28.04
N LEU A 1200 -54.75 -6.74 -29.36
CA LEU A 1200 -55.83 -6.63 -30.35
C LEU A 1200 -56.45 -7.97 -30.75
N GLU A 1201 -55.75 -9.10 -30.58
CA GLU A 1201 -56.27 -10.42 -30.92
C GLU A 1201 -56.95 -11.16 -29.75
N THR A 1202 -56.69 -10.77 -28.50
CA THR A 1202 -57.01 -11.58 -27.31
C THR A 1202 -58.40 -11.37 -26.69
N THR A 1203 -59.23 -10.45 -27.19
CA THR A 1203 -60.65 -10.36 -26.78
C THR A 1203 -61.62 -10.04 -27.93
N ALA A 1204 -62.69 -10.83 -27.98
CA ALA A 1204 -63.74 -10.76 -28.98
C ALA A 1204 -64.56 -9.44 -28.92
N ASP A 1205 -65.26 -9.19 -30.03
CA ASP A 1205 -66.24 -8.11 -30.26
C ASP A 1205 -65.74 -6.65 -30.32
N SER A 1206 -65.36 -6.24 -31.54
CA SER A 1206 -65.95 -5.08 -32.25
C SER A 1206 -65.10 -4.73 -33.48
N LYS A 1207 -65.72 -4.59 -34.65
CA LYS A 1207 -65.00 -4.21 -35.89
C LYS A 1207 -64.39 -2.80 -35.73
N ALA A 1208 -63.07 -2.71 -35.77
CA ALA A 1208 -62.38 -1.42 -35.85
C ALA A 1208 -62.55 -0.82 -37.25
N GLU A 1209 -62.60 0.51 -37.32
CA GLU A 1209 -62.60 1.25 -38.58
C GLU A 1209 -61.32 2.07 -38.68
N TYR A 1210 -60.62 1.95 -39.82
CA TYR A 1210 -59.36 2.63 -40.10
C TYR A 1210 -59.61 3.84 -41.00
N TYR A 1211 -58.88 4.92 -40.76
CA TYR A 1211 -58.95 6.17 -41.53
C TYR A 1211 -57.54 6.74 -41.70
N ASP A 1212 -57.30 7.49 -42.76
CA ASP A 1212 -56.07 8.29 -42.89
C ASP A 1212 -56.17 9.64 -42.15
N LEU A 1213 -55.08 10.41 -42.16
CA LEU A 1213 -55.03 11.76 -41.59
C LEU A 1213 -55.98 12.76 -42.25
N GLN A 1214 -56.50 12.46 -43.44
CA GLN A 1214 -57.49 13.27 -44.17
C GLN A 1214 -58.93 12.79 -43.92
N GLY A 1215 -59.13 11.78 -43.06
CA GLY A 1215 -60.44 11.24 -42.69
C GLY A 1215 -61.06 10.31 -43.73
N ARG A 1216 -60.29 9.82 -44.72
CA ARG A 1216 -60.77 8.82 -45.69
C ARG A 1216 -60.70 7.43 -45.07
N ARG A 1217 -61.78 6.67 -45.17
CA ARG A 1217 -61.86 5.30 -44.62
C ARG A 1217 -60.95 4.35 -45.40
N LEU A 1218 -60.12 3.61 -44.68
CA LEU A 1218 -59.19 2.62 -45.21
C LEU A 1218 -59.74 1.20 -44.95
N GLN A 1219 -59.41 0.26 -45.83
CA GLN A 1219 -59.78 -1.16 -45.65
C GLN A 1219 -58.89 -1.87 -44.61
N ASN A 1220 -57.65 -1.39 -44.42
CA ASN A 1220 -56.68 -1.84 -43.43
C ASN A 1220 -55.79 -0.65 -43.02
N LEU A 1221 -54.97 -0.84 -41.98
CA LEU A 1221 -53.93 0.12 -41.61
C LEU A 1221 -52.87 0.25 -42.72
N GLN A 1222 -52.37 1.47 -42.95
CA GLN A 1222 -51.32 1.76 -43.94
C GLN A 1222 -50.05 2.29 -43.28
N LYS A 1223 -48.92 2.26 -44.01
CA LYS A 1223 -47.65 2.86 -43.57
C LYS A 1223 -47.82 4.36 -43.38
N GLY A 1224 -47.29 4.89 -42.28
CA GLY A 1224 -47.53 6.26 -41.81
C GLY A 1224 -48.61 6.34 -40.73
N VAL A 1225 -49.30 7.48 -40.66
CA VAL A 1225 -50.22 7.81 -39.57
C VAL A 1225 -51.66 7.43 -39.93
N ASN A 1226 -52.27 6.62 -39.06
CA ASN A 1226 -53.64 6.15 -39.14
C ASN A 1226 -54.47 6.73 -37.99
N ILE A 1227 -55.76 6.91 -38.24
CA ILE A 1227 -56.79 7.21 -37.25
C ILE A 1227 -57.67 5.96 -37.14
N VAL A 1228 -57.73 5.33 -35.96
CA VAL A 1228 -58.51 4.12 -35.70
C VAL A 1228 -59.69 4.46 -34.81
N LYS A 1229 -60.89 4.00 -35.20
CA LYS A 1229 -62.13 4.12 -34.41
C LYS A 1229 -62.62 2.74 -33.99
N ARG A 1230 -62.81 2.53 -32.68
CA ARG A 1230 -63.40 1.31 -32.10
C ARG A 1230 -64.14 1.69 -30.81
N GLY A 1231 -65.36 1.19 -30.63
CA GLY A 1231 -66.14 1.42 -29.40
C GLY A 1231 -66.36 2.89 -29.03
N GLY A 1232 -66.58 3.78 -30.01
CA GLY A 1232 -66.77 5.23 -29.78
C GLY A 1232 -65.50 6.03 -29.49
N LYS A 1233 -64.35 5.38 -29.25
CA LYS A 1233 -63.06 6.06 -29.08
C LYS A 1233 -62.34 6.21 -30.42
N THR A 1234 -61.65 7.33 -30.59
CA THR A 1234 -60.78 7.63 -31.75
C THR A 1234 -59.34 7.72 -31.26
N MET A 1235 -58.42 6.97 -31.87
CA MET A 1235 -57.00 6.90 -31.51
C MET A 1235 -56.10 7.06 -32.73
N LYS A 1236 -54.89 7.58 -32.54
CA LYS A 1236 -53.90 7.82 -33.60
C LYS A 1236 -52.82 6.74 -33.51
N VAL A 1237 -52.67 5.94 -34.57
CA VAL A 1237 -51.75 4.80 -34.64
C VAL A 1237 -50.74 5.06 -35.75
N ILE A 1238 -49.44 5.05 -35.45
CA ILE A 1238 -48.38 5.28 -36.43
C ILE A 1238 -47.72 3.95 -36.75
N ILE A 1239 -47.78 3.54 -38.01
CA ILE A 1239 -47.02 2.40 -38.55
C ILE A 1239 -45.78 2.96 -39.24
N LYS A 1240 -44.59 2.55 -38.81
CA LYS A 1240 -43.32 3.03 -39.36
C LYS A 1240 -42.94 2.36 -40.68
#